data_AF-A0A2M8UBK0-F1
#
_entry.id   AF-A0A2M8UBK0-F1
#
_cell.length_a   1.000
_cell.length_b   1.000
_cell.length_c   1.000
_cell.angle_alpha   90.00
_cell.angle_beta   90.00
_cell.angle_gamma   90.00
#
_symmetry.space_group_name_H-M   'P 1'
#
loop_
_entity.id
_entity.type
_entity.pdbx_description
1 polymer ?
#
loop_
_entity_poly.entity_id
_entity_poly.type
_entity_poly.pdbx_seq_one_letter_code
_entity_poly.pdbx_strand_id
1 'polypeptide(L)'
;MERSGKRVSLEVAGRVLFEHWPKVFFDPLSRKALGIADARNSHPGLFSLHMAVKDAYARVLKRHKKGAGAGARKGSQATARLSVILPKDMPGLIRLITAQKDNQNINRQIRLGRILHYTASGEWSDSTTAVDAKWPTDILESPFWASDGQAKIKRAEAFVRVWRHQIALARLTLTDWASMRKPLSRDILGDRAAANLVIHQDNFSSELFDRKAALLFGVQSKIFAADDASKKEVLKCVIEEMSELRNQAFHFKGLREFLVSIDRLSFSDLVQKSARQIWEADSSRRSHRLKETLRAAHAEVYFSATQCEALLRRVTTQVDSDLPLPRFSRLLRRAKSCPDRAAIKLPPPANRSDLEQPWRLCQYTALKLLYERPFRTWLEARSADELNAWIGRAVQRATDAAHSQNYRKYKLAQKVISARASSLPRPTKGQKIRDFFFALSSATASEMRVQRGYESDGEKARNQADFIDNLLCDVMSLALCQFISSEAFLWILIAPVDPYLVGKRKCQLDAFELPIPSFEAKEWQVSLYFLLHLIPVGDVAQLHHQVAKWEITAGRDEGIELEDMNRILRLQTTLKLYMDMHDEKFEGDARLEGCEGFRDLFETNSGFEQVFPKSSSPDDDRHLPRRGLREIMRYGHLQMVMGFLPKQKISDGEVAEYLETMRASGPNGQSEIAIHQAQREELHEKWSRARPQLLSGDEYRAYCEVLTKIVKHRQAAARINLTAIVHFHHQVMTLLGRLADFSGLFERDLYFVTLAILYQYGLSPQRAFEDKGLGYLKEGRIFKALENLISEHKGKIKVELKHYFGPEWDSWDGRRGTRNRLAHFNMLRSHAPRLDMTEWVNSTRRLMSYDRKLKNAVSQSIREMMKRNGIELSWQMDTGGKNHELTSAVVSSASVVHLGGIRLVEFSGSASNSNKTQAITEALHGTPYVQMVAALFGGKTQQFDDITGRDLSNIDWQSTERKAQNTGGRGAMGTLRPRREEKVRRE
;
A
#
# COMPACT_ATOMS: atom_id res chain seq x y z
N MET A 1 -24.29 11.82 -35.85
CA MET A 1 -23.63 12.41 -34.66
C MET A 1 -22.14 12.05 -34.56
N GLU A 2 -21.76 10.78 -34.74
CA GLU A 2 -20.35 10.37 -34.76
C GLU A 2 -19.55 11.05 -35.89
N ARG A 3 -20.08 11.05 -37.13
CA ARG A 3 -19.49 11.76 -38.29
C ARG A 3 -19.36 13.28 -38.09
N SER A 4 -20.15 13.87 -37.19
CA SER A 4 -20.14 15.32 -36.92
C SER A 4 -19.38 15.69 -35.63
N GLY A 5 -18.70 14.73 -34.98
CA GLY A 5 -17.90 14.97 -33.78
C GLY A 5 -18.69 15.50 -32.57
N LYS A 6 -20.03 15.45 -32.61
CA LYS A 6 -20.90 15.97 -31.54
C LYS A 6 -21.00 14.96 -30.40
N ARG A 7 -20.93 15.44 -29.15
CA ARG A 7 -21.17 14.62 -27.96
C ARG A 7 -22.63 14.16 -27.98
N VAL A 8 -22.85 12.87 -27.85
CA VAL A 8 -24.19 12.33 -27.57
C VAL A 8 -24.47 12.48 -26.09
N SER A 9 -25.45 13.33 -25.74
CA SER A 9 -25.92 13.50 -24.36
C SER A 9 -27.01 12.48 -24.03
N LEU A 10 -27.27 12.32 -22.73
CA LEU A 10 -28.37 11.48 -22.23
C LEU A 10 -29.72 11.94 -22.83
N GLU A 11 -29.88 13.24 -23.07
CA GLU A 11 -31.08 13.83 -23.66
C GLU A 11 -31.30 13.37 -25.10
N VAL A 12 -30.22 13.19 -25.88
CA VAL A 12 -30.37 12.72 -27.26
C VAL A 12 -30.85 11.27 -27.29
N ALA A 13 -30.30 10.40 -26.45
CA ALA A 13 -30.77 9.02 -26.34
C ALA A 13 -32.18 8.94 -25.72
N GLY A 14 -32.46 9.78 -24.73
CA GLY A 14 -33.79 9.92 -24.15
C GLY A 14 -34.82 10.33 -25.19
N ARG A 15 -34.50 11.30 -26.06
CA ARG A 15 -35.34 11.71 -27.17
C ARG A 15 -35.58 10.60 -28.18
N VAL A 16 -34.53 9.89 -28.62
CA VAL A 16 -34.70 8.76 -29.57
C VAL A 16 -35.58 7.65 -28.98
N LEU A 17 -35.41 7.33 -27.70
CA LEU A 17 -36.27 6.36 -27.01
C LEU A 17 -37.71 6.87 -26.84
N PHE A 18 -37.87 8.17 -26.58
CA PHE A 18 -39.17 8.82 -26.48
C PHE A 18 -39.89 8.90 -27.84
N GLU A 19 -39.17 9.10 -28.95
CA GLU A 19 -39.71 9.05 -30.32
C GLU A 19 -40.23 7.65 -30.68
N HIS A 20 -39.72 6.60 -30.03
CA HIS A 20 -40.24 5.23 -30.14
C HIS A 20 -41.41 4.95 -29.20
N TRP A 21 -41.70 5.81 -28.22
CA TRP A 21 -42.76 5.60 -27.23
C TRP A 21 -44.14 5.36 -27.86
N PRO A 22 -44.62 6.21 -28.80
CA PRO A 22 -45.94 6.03 -29.43
C PRO A 22 -46.05 4.76 -30.26
N LYS A 23 -44.92 4.17 -30.69
CA LYS A 23 -44.89 2.94 -31.49
C LYS A 23 -44.98 1.69 -30.64
N VAL A 24 -44.63 1.80 -29.36
CA VAL A 24 -44.53 0.67 -28.42
C VAL A 24 -45.70 0.68 -27.43
N PHE A 25 -46.14 1.85 -27.00
CA PHE A 25 -47.24 2.03 -26.06
C PHE A 25 -48.33 2.86 -26.72
N PHE A 26 -49.27 2.19 -27.38
CA PHE A 26 -50.46 2.82 -27.96
C PHE A 26 -51.72 2.04 -27.57
N ASP A 27 -52.82 2.76 -27.44
CA ASP A 27 -54.13 2.16 -27.31
C ASP A 27 -54.58 1.62 -28.69
N PRO A 28 -54.87 0.31 -28.83
CA PRO A 28 -55.30 -0.28 -30.10
C PRO A 28 -56.56 0.35 -30.68
N LEU A 29 -57.46 0.85 -29.83
CA LEU A 29 -58.75 1.39 -30.23
C LEU A 29 -58.63 2.86 -30.67
N SER A 30 -57.99 3.70 -29.86
CA SER A 30 -57.85 5.13 -30.17
C SER A 30 -56.63 5.46 -31.04
N ARG A 31 -55.70 4.51 -31.22
CA ARG A 31 -54.37 4.69 -31.85
C ARG A 31 -53.54 5.82 -31.23
N LYS A 32 -53.88 6.29 -30.03
CA LYS A 32 -53.12 7.32 -29.31
C LYS A 32 -52.07 6.67 -28.43
N ALA A 33 -50.95 7.37 -28.25
CA ALA A 33 -49.90 6.92 -27.34
C ALA A 33 -50.43 6.89 -25.90
N LEU A 34 -50.15 5.80 -25.18
CA LEU A 34 -50.50 5.69 -23.76
C LEU A 34 -49.63 6.64 -22.92
N GLY A 35 -50.23 7.20 -21.87
CA GLY A 35 -49.48 7.91 -20.83
C GLY A 35 -48.51 6.97 -20.09
N ILE A 36 -47.51 7.53 -19.39
CA ILE A 36 -46.52 6.75 -18.64
C ILE A 36 -47.17 5.86 -17.57
N ALA A 37 -48.16 6.40 -16.85
CA ALA A 37 -48.90 5.66 -15.83
C ALA A 37 -49.71 4.52 -16.45
N ASP A 38 -50.42 4.80 -17.55
CA ASP A 38 -51.24 3.82 -18.26
C ASP A 38 -50.38 2.72 -18.87
N ALA A 39 -49.25 3.07 -19.50
CA ALA A 39 -48.30 2.09 -20.03
C ALA A 39 -47.70 1.19 -18.94
N ARG A 40 -47.43 1.74 -17.75
CA ARG A 40 -46.94 0.98 -16.60
C ARG A 40 -47.97 -0.01 -16.07
N ASN A 41 -49.25 0.37 -16.08
CA ASN A 41 -50.35 -0.44 -15.54
C ASN A 41 -50.84 -1.47 -16.58
N SER A 42 -51.04 -1.05 -17.83
CA SER A 42 -51.57 -1.88 -18.92
C SER A 42 -50.53 -2.81 -19.54
N HIS A 43 -49.25 -2.40 -19.56
CA HIS A 43 -48.15 -3.17 -20.16
C HIS A 43 -46.89 -3.21 -19.27
N PRO A 44 -46.97 -3.71 -18.02
CA PRO A 44 -45.90 -3.62 -17.04
C PRO A 44 -44.58 -4.28 -17.49
N GLY A 45 -44.65 -5.40 -18.21
CA GLY A 45 -43.47 -6.10 -18.73
C GLY A 45 -42.76 -5.31 -19.84
N LEU A 46 -43.51 -4.78 -20.80
CA LEU A 46 -42.98 -3.98 -21.90
C LEU A 46 -42.42 -2.64 -21.41
N PHE A 47 -43.10 -2.02 -20.43
CA PHE A 47 -42.63 -0.83 -19.74
C PHE A 47 -41.29 -1.09 -19.03
N SER A 48 -41.19 -2.20 -18.28
CA SER A 48 -39.96 -2.60 -17.60
C SER A 48 -38.81 -2.84 -18.58
N LEU A 49 -39.07 -3.49 -19.72
CA LEU A 49 -38.08 -3.67 -20.78
C LEU A 49 -37.63 -2.34 -21.38
N HIS A 50 -38.58 -1.43 -21.68
CA HIS A 50 -38.28 -0.10 -22.22
C HIS A 50 -37.38 0.70 -21.27
N MET A 51 -37.68 0.69 -19.97
CA MET A 51 -36.85 1.33 -18.96
C MET A 51 -35.47 0.69 -18.82
N ALA A 52 -35.38 -0.65 -18.91
CA ALA A 52 -34.10 -1.35 -18.89
C ALA A 52 -33.21 -0.99 -20.10
N VAL A 53 -33.79 -0.87 -21.29
CA VAL A 53 -33.11 -0.40 -22.51
C VAL A 53 -32.62 1.03 -22.32
N LYS A 54 -33.49 1.92 -21.83
CA LYS A 54 -33.14 3.31 -21.53
C LYS A 54 -31.96 3.42 -20.57
N ASP A 55 -32.01 2.69 -19.46
CA ASP A 55 -30.96 2.69 -18.45
C ASP A 55 -29.64 2.11 -18.97
N ALA A 56 -29.71 1.08 -19.81
CA ALA A 56 -28.53 0.51 -20.45
C ALA A 56 -27.82 1.54 -21.34
N TYR A 57 -28.57 2.22 -22.22
CA TYR A 57 -28.04 3.29 -23.07
C TYR A 57 -27.53 4.48 -22.26
N ALA A 58 -28.29 4.93 -21.25
CA ALA A 58 -27.90 6.00 -20.34
C ALA A 58 -26.55 5.72 -19.67
N ARG A 59 -26.33 4.49 -19.16
CA ARG A 59 -25.07 4.07 -18.55
C ARG A 59 -23.91 4.03 -19.54
N VAL A 60 -24.15 3.55 -20.76
CA VAL A 60 -23.13 3.52 -21.82
C VAL A 60 -22.72 4.95 -22.21
N LEU A 61 -23.69 5.83 -22.43
CA LEU A 61 -23.45 7.19 -22.90
C LEU A 61 -22.89 8.12 -21.83
N LYS A 62 -23.25 7.92 -20.55
CA LYS A 62 -22.63 8.64 -19.42
C LYS A 62 -21.10 8.45 -19.37
N ARG A 63 -20.59 7.31 -19.86
CA ARG A 63 -19.16 6.98 -19.90
C ARG A 63 -18.44 7.51 -21.15
N HIS A 64 -19.16 7.98 -22.18
CA HIS A 64 -18.58 8.54 -23.39
C HIS A 64 -18.14 10.01 -23.16
N LYS A 65 -16.83 10.24 -22.99
CA LYS A 65 -16.23 11.59 -22.83
C LYS A 65 -15.86 12.23 -24.18
N LYS A 66 -15.84 13.57 -24.23
CA LYS A 66 -15.35 14.38 -25.36
C LYS A 66 -13.83 14.22 -25.50
N GLY A 67 -13.37 13.53 -26.53
CA GLY A 67 -11.98 13.59 -26.99
C GLY A 67 -11.77 14.87 -27.80
N ALA A 68 -11.65 16.03 -27.15
CA ALA A 68 -11.18 17.29 -27.78
C ALA A 68 -11.05 18.39 -26.73
N GLY A 69 -9.92 18.39 -26.03
CA GLY A 69 -9.29 19.61 -25.52
C GLY A 69 -7.88 19.62 -26.10
N ALA A 70 -7.42 20.75 -26.63
CA ALA A 70 -6.22 20.95 -27.45
C ALA A 70 -4.85 20.66 -26.76
N GLY A 71 -4.80 19.76 -25.77
CA GLY A 71 -3.57 19.37 -25.08
C GLY A 71 -3.54 17.91 -24.60
N ALA A 72 -4.51 17.06 -24.97
CA ALA A 72 -4.44 15.64 -24.65
C ALA A 72 -3.37 14.97 -25.54
N ARG A 73 -2.23 14.61 -24.93
CA ARG A 73 -1.16 13.83 -25.55
C ARG A 73 -1.74 12.60 -26.25
N LYS A 74 -1.24 12.29 -27.45
CA LYS A 74 -1.61 11.19 -28.37
C LYS A 74 -1.56 9.76 -27.79
N GLY A 75 -1.39 9.56 -26.48
CA GLY A 75 -1.25 8.24 -25.85
C GLY A 75 -2.38 7.79 -24.92
N SER A 76 -3.32 8.65 -24.51
CA SER A 76 -4.41 8.24 -23.62
C SER A 76 -5.63 7.79 -24.42
N GLN A 77 -5.90 6.47 -24.42
CA GLN A 77 -7.10 5.77 -24.93
C GLN A 77 -8.03 6.62 -25.79
N ALA A 78 -7.94 6.44 -27.11
CA ALA A 78 -8.92 6.94 -28.06
C ALA A 78 -10.33 6.68 -27.51
N THR A 79 -11.12 7.74 -27.34
CA THR A 79 -12.53 7.63 -26.98
C THR A 79 -13.19 6.72 -27.99
N ALA A 80 -13.59 5.52 -27.56
CA ALA A 80 -14.17 4.53 -28.46
C ALA A 80 -15.36 5.14 -29.21
N ARG A 81 -15.37 4.93 -30.52
CA ARG A 81 -16.45 5.36 -31.42
C ARG A 81 -17.80 4.86 -30.91
N LEU A 82 -18.87 5.66 -31.01
CA LEU A 82 -20.20 5.26 -30.53
C LEU A 82 -20.68 3.96 -31.20
N SER A 83 -20.39 3.80 -32.49
CA SER A 83 -20.57 2.58 -33.27
C SER A 83 -19.87 1.33 -32.71
N VAL A 84 -18.89 1.50 -31.82
CA VAL A 84 -18.15 0.42 -31.14
C VAL A 84 -18.72 0.14 -29.74
N ILE A 85 -19.27 1.15 -29.06
CA ILE A 85 -19.74 1.00 -27.66
C ILE A 85 -21.22 0.61 -27.58
N LEU A 86 -22.04 1.06 -28.55
CA LEU A 86 -23.45 0.70 -28.60
C LEU A 86 -23.64 -0.70 -29.18
N PRO A 87 -24.64 -1.47 -28.72
CA PRO A 87 -24.98 -2.74 -29.34
C PRO A 87 -25.27 -2.57 -30.84
N LYS A 88 -24.69 -3.44 -31.67
CA LYS A 88 -24.86 -3.40 -33.12
C LYS A 88 -26.19 -4.02 -33.58
N ASP A 89 -26.77 -4.87 -32.75
CA ASP A 89 -27.93 -5.69 -33.05
C ASP A 89 -28.77 -5.94 -31.78
N MET A 90 -29.99 -6.45 -31.97
CA MET A 90 -30.87 -6.82 -30.86
C MET A 90 -30.28 -7.91 -29.95
N PRO A 91 -29.66 -8.99 -30.46
CA PRO A 91 -28.96 -9.96 -29.61
C PRO A 91 -27.90 -9.31 -28.71
N GLY A 92 -27.11 -8.35 -29.22
CA GLY A 92 -26.14 -7.60 -28.46
C GLY A 92 -26.78 -6.72 -27.39
N LEU A 93 -27.92 -6.10 -27.67
CA LEU A 93 -28.67 -5.30 -26.69
C LEU A 93 -29.23 -6.17 -25.57
N ILE A 94 -29.83 -7.31 -25.92
CA ILE A 94 -30.35 -8.28 -24.95
C ILE A 94 -29.22 -8.78 -24.05
N ARG A 95 -28.08 -9.22 -24.63
CA ARG A 95 -26.90 -9.62 -23.85
C ARG A 95 -26.42 -8.54 -22.89
N LEU A 96 -26.42 -7.28 -23.32
CA LEU A 96 -26.01 -6.15 -22.47
C LEU A 96 -26.98 -5.92 -21.31
N ILE A 97 -28.30 -5.95 -21.57
CA ILE A 97 -29.32 -5.74 -20.54
C ILE A 97 -29.32 -6.87 -19.54
N THR A 98 -29.30 -8.13 -20.02
CA THR A 98 -29.22 -9.32 -19.17
C THR A 98 -28.00 -9.27 -18.28
N ALA A 99 -26.81 -9.04 -18.84
CA ALA A 99 -25.58 -8.92 -18.04
C ALA A 99 -25.63 -7.77 -17.01
N GLN A 100 -26.31 -6.65 -17.31
CA GLN A 100 -26.50 -5.57 -16.33
C GLN A 100 -27.45 -5.97 -15.21
N LYS A 101 -28.55 -6.66 -15.54
CA LYS A 101 -29.54 -7.14 -14.57
C LYS A 101 -28.95 -8.22 -13.68
N ASP A 102 -28.24 -9.20 -14.24
CA ASP A 102 -27.57 -10.26 -13.49
C ASP A 102 -26.55 -9.67 -12.50
N ASN A 103 -25.76 -8.68 -12.96
CA ASN A 103 -24.82 -7.97 -12.10
C ASN A 103 -25.52 -7.16 -10.99
N GLN A 104 -26.74 -6.64 -11.21
CA GLN A 104 -27.52 -5.99 -10.14
C GLN A 104 -28.07 -7.02 -9.14
N ASN A 105 -28.58 -8.14 -9.64
CA ASN A 105 -29.14 -9.21 -8.82
C ASN A 105 -28.11 -9.80 -7.87
N ILE A 106 -26.93 -10.18 -8.37
CA ILE A 106 -25.87 -10.71 -7.51
C ILE A 106 -25.40 -9.69 -6.46
N ASN A 107 -25.30 -8.41 -6.82
CA ASN A 107 -24.96 -7.35 -5.87
C ASN A 107 -26.02 -7.19 -4.77
N ARG A 108 -27.30 -7.41 -5.10
CA ARG A 108 -28.39 -7.45 -4.11
C ARG A 108 -28.23 -8.64 -3.16
N GLN A 109 -27.89 -9.82 -3.67
CA GLN A 109 -27.66 -11.02 -2.85
C GLN A 109 -26.45 -10.87 -1.93
N ILE A 110 -25.32 -10.37 -2.45
CA ILE A 110 -24.13 -10.07 -1.65
C ILE A 110 -24.48 -9.09 -0.53
N ARG A 111 -25.27 -8.03 -0.84
CA ARG A 111 -25.69 -7.06 0.18
C ARG A 111 -26.61 -7.71 1.22
N LEU A 112 -27.59 -8.50 0.81
CA LEU A 112 -28.50 -9.20 1.71
C LEU A 112 -27.76 -10.15 2.65
N GLY A 113 -26.90 -11.02 2.09
CA GLY A 113 -26.06 -11.94 2.85
C GLY A 113 -25.14 -11.26 3.86
N ARG A 114 -24.59 -10.10 3.48
CA ARG A 114 -23.80 -9.26 4.39
C ARG A 114 -24.65 -8.76 5.55
N ILE A 115 -25.85 -8.23 5.30
CA ILE A 115 -26.73 -7.79 6.38
C ILE A 115 -27.10 -8.96 7.29
N LEU A 116 -27.40 -10.14 6.74
CA LEU A 116 -27.70 -11.34 7.52
C LEU A 116 -26.55 -11.71 8.45
N HIS A 117 -25.33 -11.77 7.91
CA HIS A 117 -24.13 -12.08 8.69
C HIS A 117 -23.93 -11.11 9.85
N TYR A 118 -23.94 -9.80 9.57
CA TYR A 118 -23.69 -8.79 10.60
C TYR A 118 -24.85 -8.63 11.58
N THR A 119 -26.09 -8.87 11.16
CA THR A 119 -27.25 -8.86 12.07
C THR A 119 -27.18 -10.05 13.03
N ALA A 120 -26.85 -11.25 12.55
CA ALA A 120 -26.68 -12.43 13.41
C ALA A 120 -25.52 -12.27 14.41
N SER A 121 -24.43 -11.72 13.91
CA SER A 121 -23.22 -11.32 14.62
C SER A 121 -23.43 -10.24 15.69
N GLY A 122 -24.54 -9.50 15.63
CA GLY A 122 -24.77 -8.33 16.48
C GLY A 122 -23.84 -7.17 16.17
N GLU A 123 -23.90 -6.12 16.99
CA GLU A 123 -23.09 -4.90 16.79
C GLU A 123 -21.58 -5.13 16.95
N TRP A 124 -21.18 -6.24 17.60
CA TRP A 124 -19.84 -6.41 18.17
C TRP A 124 -19.01 -7.59 17.66
N SER A 125 -19.61 -8.64 17.09
CA SER A 125 -18.84 -9.84 16.74
C SER A 125 -18.98 -10.21 15.27
N ASP A 126 -18.09 -9.73 14.40
CA ASP A 126 -17.91 -10.25 13.03
C ASP A 126 -17.48 -11.72 13.10
N SER A 127 -18.46 -12.61 13.30
CA SER A 127 -18.24 -14.01 13.65
C SER A 127 -19.19 -14.92 12.89
N THR A 128 -18.59 -15.83 12.15
CA THR A 128 -19.30 -16.88 11.40
C THR A 128 -20.05 -17.86 12.32
N THR A 129 -19.66 -17.98 13.58
CA THR A 129 -20.34 -18.86 14.56
C THR A 129 -21.70 -18.30 14.98
N ALA A 130 -21.83 -16.98 15.04
CA ALA A 130 -23.08 -16.30 15.42
C ALA A 130 -24.19 -16.52 14.38
N VAL A 131 -23.85 -16.72 13.11
CA VAL A 131 -24.82 -16.98 12.04
C VAL A 131 -25.61 -18.27 12.26
N ASP A 132 -24.98 -19.25 12.89
CA ASP A 132 -25.67 -20.45 13.35
C ASP A 132 -26.55 -20.13 14.57
N ALA A 133 -25.94 -19.61 15.64
CA ALA A 133 -26.62 -19.43 16.92
C ALA A 133 -27.75 -18.39 16.93
N LYS A 134 -27.68 -17.38 16.05
CA LYS A 134 -28.53 -16.17 16.06
C LYS A 134 -29.05 -15.84 14.66
N TRP A 135 -29.51 -16.85 13.91
CA TRP A 135 -30.05 -16.63 12.56
C TRP A 135 -31.23 -15.63 12.58
N PRO A 136 -31.12 -14.47 11.92
CA PRO A 136 -32.12 -13.41 12.03
C PRO A 136 -33.36 -13.76 11.21
N THR A 137 -34.54 -13.58 11.80
CA THR A 137 -35.84 -13.76 11.15
C THR A 137 -36.40 -12.46 10.57
N ASP A 138 -36.01 -11.32 11.15
CA ASP A 138 -36.27 -9.99 10.59
C ASP A 138 -34.94 -9.23 10.47
N ILE A 139 -34.75 -8.63 9.30
CA ILE A 139 -33.58 -7.82 8.97
C ILE A 139 -33.96 -6.42 8.51
N LEU A 140 -35.25 -6.09 8.37
CA LEU A 140 -35.68 -4.79 7.83
C LEU A 140 -35.20 -3.62 8.71
N GLU A 141 -35.19 -3.82 10.02
CA GLU A 141 -34.73 -2.86 11.01
C GLU A 141 -33.22 -2.94 11.31
N SER A 142 -32.47 -3.77 10.57
CA SER A 142 -31.03 -3.93 10.81
C SER A 142 -30.29 -2.59 10.65
N PRO A 143 -29.52 -2.14 11.66
CA PRO A 143 -28.77 -0.88 11.59
C PRO A 143 -27.70 -0.94 10.48
N PHE A 144 -27.34 -2.14 10.04
CA PHE A 144 -26.38 -2.37 8.96
C PHE A 144 -26.89 -1.96 7.58
N TRP A 145 -28.19 -1.68 7.41
CA TRP A 145 -28.69 -1.05 6.18
C TRP A 145 -28.22 0.40 6.03
N ALA A 146 -28.02 1.10 7.15
CA ALA A 146 -27.64 2.50 7.21
C ALA A 146 -26.15 2.74 6.88
N SER A 147 -25.80 4.00 6.60
CA SER A 147 -24.43 4.37 6.24
C SER A 147 -23.41 4.07 7.34
N ASP A 148 -23.80 4.25 8.61
CA ASP A 148 -22.93 4.05 9.77
C ASP A 148 -22.64 2.56 9.97
N GLY A 149 -23.67 1.71 9.91
CA GLY A 149 -23.49 0.26 9.92
C GLY A 149 -22.62 -0.23 8.74
N GLN A 150 -22.75 0.36 7.55
CA GLN A 150 -21.85 0.05 6.43
C GLN A 150 -20.40 0.52 6.65
N ALA A 151 -20.17 1.58 7.44
CA ALA A 151 -18.84 2.01 7.84
C ALA A 151 -18.23 1.01 8.84
N LYS A 152 -19.02 0.56 9.83
CA LYS A 152 -18.63 -0.50 10.79
C LYS A 152 -18.14 -1.76 10.08
N ILE A 153 -18.93 -2.28 9.15
CA ILE A 153 -18.58 -3.46 8.34
C ILE A 153 -17.24 -3.29 7.62
N LYS A 154 -17.03 -2.14 6.97
CA LYS A 154 -15.79 -1.89 6.23
C LYS A 154 -14.55 -1.87 7.13
N ARG A 155 -14.69 -1.44 8.39
CA ARG A 155 -13.59 -1.45 9.36
C ARG A 155 -13.20 -2.88 9.72
N ALA A 156 -14.18 -3.71 10.05
CA ALA A 156 -13.98 -5.14 10.35
C ALA A 156 -13.31 -5.85 9.16
N GLU A 157 -13.89 -5.75 7.95
CA GLU A 157 -13.34 -6.38 6.76
C GLU A 157 -11.91 -5.90 6.40
N ALA A 158 -11.56 -4.65 6.72
CA ALA A 158 -10.23 -4.12 6.46
C ALA A 158 -9.16 -4.78 7.34
N PHE A 159 -9.47 -5.05 8.61
CA PHE A 159 -8.57 -5.80 9.49
C PHE A 159 -8.36 -7.23 8.98
N VAL A 160 -9.45 -7.96 8.67
CA VAL A 160 -9.39 -9.34 8.16
C VAL A 160 -8.51 -9.44 6.93
N ARG A 161 -8.62 -8.46 6.03
CA ARG A 161 -7.79 -8.40 4.82
C ARG A 161 -6.30 -8.27 5.13
N VAL A 162 -5.90 -7.35 6.00
CA VAL A 162 -4.49 -7.16 6.38
C VAL A 162 -3.96 -8.42 7.05
N TRP A 163 -4.73 -8.98 7.98
CA TRP A 163 -4.35 -10.19 8.70
C TRP A 163 -4.19 -11.43 7.80
N ARG A 164 -5.14 -11.64 6.87
CA ARG A 164 -5.06 -12.73 5.88
C ARG A 164 -3.78 -12.66 5.05
N HIS A 165 -3.35 -11.46 4.69
CA HIS A 165 -2.09 -11.26 3.99
C HIS A 165 -0.89 -11.71 4.84
N GLN A 166 -0.87 -11.36 6.14
CA GLN A 166 0.19 -11.76 7.07
C GLN A 166 0.31 -13.29 7.18
N ILE A 167 -0.81 -14.00 7.37
CA ILE A 167 -0.82 -15.47 7.43
C ILE A 167 -0.27 -16.08 6.13
N ALA A 168 -0.65 -15.52 4.99
CA ALA A 168 -0.20 -16.04 3.70
C ALA A 168 1.32 -15.84 3.50
N LEU A 169 1.90 -14.76 4.03
CA LEU A 169 3.36 -14.54 4.05
C LEU A 169 4.06 -15.48 5.03
N ALA A 170 3.56 -15.59 6.27
CA ALA A 170 4.09 -16.52 7.27
C ALA A 170 4.15 -17.96 6.75
N ARG A 171 3.10 -18.37 6.02
CA ARG A 171 3.03 -19.66 5.36
C ARG A 171 4.14 -19.86 4.33
N LEU A 172 4.51 -18.84 3.55
CA LEU A 172 5.60 -18.96 2.57
C LEU A 172 6.93 -19.23 3.28
N THR A 173 7.23 -18.46 4.33
CA THR A 173 8.42 -18.66 5.15
C THR A 173 8.44 -20.03 5.80
N LEU A 174 7.31 -20.48 6.33
CA LEU A 174 7.21 -21.80 6.96
C LEU A 174 7.28 -22.94 5.95
N THR A 175 6.71 -22.77 4.75
CA THR A 175 6.80 -23.77 3.68
C THR A 175 8.24 -23.95 3.24
N ASP A 176 9.00 -22.86 3.10
CA ASP A 176 10.42 -22.92 2.80
C ASP A 176 11.23 -23.55 3.94
N TRP A 177 10.93 -23.20 5.20
CA TRP A 177 11.58 -23.83 6.36
C TRP A 177 11.30 -25.34 6.44
N ALA A 178 10.08 -25.76 6.11
CA ALA A 178 9.65 -27.15 6.12
C ALA A 178 10.14 -27.95 4.89
N SER A 179 10.39 -27.28 3.76
CA SER A 179 10.83 -27.90 2.49
C SER A 179 12.36 -28.04 2.45
N MET A 180 12.91 -28.86 3.35
CA MET A 180 14.35 -29.05 3.51
C MET A 180 14.95 -29.89 2.39
N ARG A 181 14.90 -31.23 2.49
CA ARG A 181 15.46 -32.12 1.45
C ARG A 181 14.52 -32.31 0.27
N LYS A 182 13.20 -32.30 0.53
CA LYS A 182 12.19 -32.53 -0.50
C LYS A 182 11.22 -31.35 -0.55
N PRO A 183 10.92 -30.83 -1.76
CA PRO A 183 9.91 -29.79 -1.91
C PRO A 183 8.52 -30.33 -1.53
N LEU A 184 7.80 -29.61 -0.68
CA LEU A 184 6.47 -30.01 -0.24
C LEU A 184 5.41 -29.57 -1.27
N SER A 185 4.71 -30.55 -1.84
CA SER A 185 3.68 -30.32 -2.88
C SER A 185 2.30 -29.95 -2.31
N ARG A 186 2.07 -30.08 -1.00
CA ARG A 186 0.77 -29.84 -0.36
C ARG A 186 0.73 -28.55 0.44
N ASP A 187 -0.47 -28.16 0.87
CA ASP A 187 -0.64 -27.02 1.76
C ASP A 187 -0.33 -27.44 3.20
N ILE A 188 0.84 -27.06 3.73
CA ILE A 188 1.31 -27.50 5.06
C ILE A 188 0.45 -26.98 6.22
N LEU A 189 -0.29 -25.87 6.01
CA LEU A 189 -1.18 -25.31 7.02
C LEU A 189 -2.63 -25.79 6.87
N GLY A 190 -2.92 -26.66 5.89
CA GLY A 190 -4.28 -27.11 5.59
C GLY A 190 -4.63 -28.48 6.17
N ASP A 191 -3.64 -29.21 6.70
CA ASP A 191 -3.75 -30.58 7.17
C ASP A 191 -2.79 -30.80 8.33
N ARG A 192 -3.29 -31.18 9.52
CA ARG A 192 -2.42 -31.48 10.69
C ARG A 192 -1.48 -32.65 10.42
N ALA A 193 -1.85 -33.60 9.54
CA ALA A 193 -0.96 -34.68 9.13
C ALA A 193 0.25 -34.18 8.33
N ALA A 194 0.22 -32.95 7.80
CA ALA A 194 1.36 -32.35 7.12
C ALA A 194 2.54 -32.13 8.06
N ALA A 195 2.31 -31.84 9.35
CA ALA A 195 3.39 -31.67 10.32
C ALA A 195 4.24 -32.94 10.46
N ASN A 196 3.59 -34.12 10.49
CA ASN A 196 4.27 -35.42 10.53
C ASN A 196 5.11 -35.70 9.27
N LEU A 197 4.64 -35.27 8.10
CA LEU A 197 5.40 -35.40 6.85
C LEU A 197 6.66 -34.52 6.85
N VAL A 198 6.57 -33.33 7.46
CA VAL A 198 7.71 -32.38 7.54
C VAL A 198 8.84 -32.93 8.39
N ILE A 199 8.51 -33.52 9.55
CA ILE A 199 9.49 -34.03 10.52
C ILE A 199 10.00 -35.44 10.21
N HIS A 200 9.49 -36.07 9.14
CA HIS A 200 9.94 -37.38 8.69
C HIS A 200 11.43 -37.38 8.34
N GLN A 201 12.14 -38.48 8.63
CA GLN A 201 13.59 -38.59 8.48
C GLN A 201 14.07 -38.32 7.03
N ASP A 202 13.28 -38.70 6.04
CA ASP A 202 13.58 -38.48 4.62
C ASP A 202 13.56 -37.01 4.18
N ASN A 203 12.91 -36.14 4.96
CA ASN A 203 12.81 -34.71 4.66
C ASN A 203 13.69 -33.86 5.58
N PHE A 204 13.69 -34.16 6.88
CA PHE A 204 14.35 -33.35 7.89
C PHE A 204 15.88 -33.33 7.73
N SER A 205 16.49 -32.17 7.92
CA SER A 205 17.94 -31.98 7.95
C SER A 205 18.29 -30.94 9.01
N SER A 206 19.09 -31.36 10.00
CA SER A 206 19.52 -30.48 11.11
C SER A 206 20.26 -29.24 10.60
N GLU A 207 21.14 -29.40 9.61
CA GLU A 207 21.89 -28.31 8.98
C GLU A 207 20.98 -27.28 8.30
N LEU A 208 19.99 -27.75 7.51
CA LEU A 208 19.05 -26.86 6.82
C LEU A 208 18.09 -26.19 7.80
N PHE A 209 17.72 -26.87 8.88
CA PHE A 209 16.99 -26.28 9.99
C PHE A 209 17.78 -25.12 10.61
N ASP A 210 19.05 -25.36 10.97
CA ASP A 210 19.89 -24.37 11.66
C ASP A 210 20.14 -23.16 10.76
N ARG A 211 20.44 -23.38 9.47
CA ARG A 211 20.60 -22.31 8.49
C ARG A 211 19.35 -21.43 8.41
N LYS A 212 18.16 -22.05 8.42
CA LYS A 212 16.90 -21.31 8.37
C LYS A 212 16.58 -20.61 9.69
N ALA A 213 16.86 -21.25 10.82
CA ALA A 213 16.70 -20.66 12.14
C ALA A 213 17.60 -19.42 12.32
N ALA A 214 18.85 -19.48 11.85
CA ALA A 214 19.76 -18.33 11.82
C ALA A 214 19.20 -17.16 11.01
N LEU A 215 18.55 -17.44 9.88
CA LEU A 215 17.92 -16.42 9.06
C LEU A 215 16.67 -15.78 9.71
N LEU A 216 15.93 -16.54 10.52
CA LEU A 216 14.69 -16.08 11.16
C LEU A 216 14.93 -15.40 12.52
N PHE A 217 15.86 -15.93 13.30
CA PHE A 217 16.11 -15.54 14.69
C PHE A 217 17.49 -14.93 14.93
N GLY A 218 18.34 -14.86 13.89
CA GLY A 218 19.66 -14.24 13.98
C GLY A 218 20.54 -14.93 15.01
N VAL A 219 21.21 -14.13 15.84
CA VAL A 219 22.09 -14.63 16.93
C VAL A 219 21.37 -15.51 17.96
N GLN A 220 20.03 -15.39 18.07
CA GLN A 220 19.21 -16.17 18.99
C GLN A 220 18.86 -17.57 18.45
N SER A 221 19.22 -17.91 17.21
CA SER A 221 19.00 -19.24 16.65
C SER A 221 19.65 -20.36 17.46
N LYS A 222 20.72 -20.05 18.20
CA LYS A 222 21.43 -20.97 19.10
C LYS A 222 20.55 -21.51 20.23
N ILE A 223 19.44 -20.83 20.56
CA ILE A 223 18.44 -21.33 21.52
C ILE A 223 17.84 -22.67 21.05
N PHE A 224 17.83 -22.90 19.73
CA PHE A 224 17.33 -24.14 19.13
C PHE A 224 18.44 -25.18 18.84
N ALA A 225 19.68 -24.95 19.29
CA ALA A 225 20.82 -25.84 19.04
C ALA A 225 20.77 -27.17 19.84
N ALA A 226 19.59 -27.58 20.27
CA ALA A 226 19.32 -28.85 20.91
C ALA A 226 19.39 -30.02 19.90
N ASP A 227 19.02 -31.21 20.35
CA ASP A 227 18.98 -32.41 19.52
C ASP A 227 17.92 -32.34 18.39
N ASP A 228 18.02 -33.27 17.43
CA ASP A 228 17.10 -33.34 16.29
C ASP A 228 15.63 -33.53 16.73
N ALA A 229 15.39 -34.16 17.88
CA ALA A 229 14.04 -34.32 18.44
C ALA A 229 13.42 -32.96 18.81
N SER A 230 14.18 -32.13 19.52
CA SER A 230 13.76 -30.78 19.89
C SER A 230 13.52 -29.90 18.66
N LYS A 231 14.39 -29.97 17.65
CA LYS A 231 14.23 -29.20 16.39
C LYS A 231 12.99 -29.62 15.61
N LYS A 232 12.69 -30.92 15.56
CA LYS A 232 11.46 -31.44 14.95
C LYS A 232 10.22 -30.99 15.70
N GLU A 233 10.27 -31.00 17.03
CA GLU A 233 9.17 -30.53 17.87
C GLU A 233 8.87 -29.04 17.64
N VAL A 234 9.91 -28.20 17.51
CA VAL A 234 9.75 -26.78 17.13
C VAL A 234 8.98 -26.64 15.81
N LEU A 235 9.37 -27.35 14.75
CA LEU A 235 8.67 -27.28 13.46
C LEU A 235 7.22 -27.74 13.57
N LYS A 236 6.99 -28.86 14.29
CA LYS A 236 5.66 -29.44 14.47
C LYS A 236 4.74 -28.44 15.18
N CYS A 237 5.13 -27.92 16.33
CA CYS A 237 4.35 -26.93 17.08
C CYS A 237 4.07 -25.68 16.24
N VAL A 238 5.07 -25.16 15.53
CA VAL A 238 4.89 -23.96 14.70
C VAL A 238 3.89 -24.20 13.56
N ILE A 239 3.92 -25.36 12.91
CA ILE A 239 2.96 -25.73 11.86
C ILE A 239 1.55 -25.88 12.43
N GLU A 240 1.41 -26.56 13.57
CA GLU A 240 0.12 -26.80 14.23
C GLU A 240 -0.51 -25.48 14.67
N GLU A 241 0.23 -24.63 15.39
CA GLU A 241 -0.27 -23.34 15.88
C GLU A 241 -0.55 -22.35 14.73
N MET A 242 0.28 -22.30 13.69
CA MET A 242 -0.02 -21.47 12.52
C MET A 242 -1.22 -21.99 11.72
N SER A 243 -1.44 -23.31 11.69
CA SER A 243 -2.62 -23.90 11.06
C SER A 243 -3.87 -23.55 11.85
N GLU A 244 -3.81 -23.65 13.18
CA GLU A 244 -4.89 -23.29 14.08
C GLU A 244 -5.23 -21.81 13.95
N LEU A 245 -4.23 -20.93 14.04
CA LEU A 245 -4.39 -19.49 13.90
C LEU A 245 -4.96 -19.10 12.51
N ARG A 246 -4.54 -19.80 11.46
CA ARG A 246 -5.13 -19.64 10.12
C ARG A 246 -6.60 -20.07 10.13
N ASN A 247 -6.91 -21.30 10.55
CA ASN A 247 -8.28 -21.81 10.51
C ASN A 247 -9.23 -20.94 11.36
N GLN A 248 -8.73 -20.47 12.50
CA GLN A 248 -9.48 -19.64 13.42
C GLN A 248 -9.59 -18.17 13.00
N ALA A 249 -8.81 -17.63 12.06
CA ALA A 249 -8.84 -16.20 11.74
C ALA A 249 -8.80 -15.84 10.23
N PHE A 250 -8.60 -16.80 9.33
CA PHE A 250 -8.48 -16.56 7.89
C PHE A 250 -9.84 -16.32 7.21
N HIS A 251 -10.93 -16.84 7.78
CA HIS A 251 -12.25 -16.91 7.17
C HIS A 251 -13.33 -16.09 7.91
N PHE A 252 -13.38 -14.78 7.66
CA PHE A 252 -14.48 -13.88 8.10
C PHE A 252 -14.65 -13.72 9.60
N LYS A 253 -13.52 -13.55 10.29
CA LYS A 253 -13.51 -13.26 11.72
C LYS A 253 -12.84 -11.92 11.97
N GLY A 254 -13.58 -11.01 12.58
CA GLY A 254 -13.08 -9.67 12.90
C GLY A 254 -12.03 -9.67 14.02
N LEU A 255 -11.63 -8.47 14.45
CA LEU A 255 -10.56 -8.31 15.44
C LEU A 255 -10.85 -9.06 16.75
N ARG A 256 -12.08 -9.02 17.28
CA ARG A 256 -12.43 -9.69 18.54
C ARG A 256 -12.21 -11.20 18.49
N GLU A 257 -12.72 -11.85 17.45
CA GLU A 257 -12.51 -13.29 17.24
C GLU A 257 -11.03 -13.62 17.04
N PHE A 258 -10.27 -12.75 16.37
CA PHE A 258 -8.82 -12.87 16.30
C PHE A 258 -8.16 -12.79 17.68
N LEU A 259 -8.59 -11.86 18.55
CA LEU A 259 -8.08 -11.73 19.92
C LEU A 259 -8.40 -12.98 20.77
N VAL A 260 -9.59 -13.54 20.63
CA VAL A 260 -9.97 -14.82 21.27
C VAL A 260 -9.13 -15.99 20.73
N SER A 261 -8.81 -15.95 19.43
CA SER A 261 -8.01 -17.00 18.78
C SER A 261 -6.56 -16.97 19.26
N ILE A 262 -5.96 -15.77 19.39
CA ILE A 262 -4.59 -15.66 19.90
C ILE A 262 -4.50 -16.04 21.38
N ASP A 263 -5.53 -15.78 22.20
CA ASP A 263 -5.53 -16.19 23.62
C ASP A 263 -5.40 -17.72 23.81
N ARG A 264 -5.69 -18.51 22.77
CA ARG A 264 -5.57 -19.98 22.77
C ARG A 264 -4.22 -20.49 22.28
N LEU A 265 -3.35 -19.62 21.78
CA LEU A 265 -2.03 -20.01 21.31
C LEU A 265 -1.18 -20.47 22.48
N SER A 266 -0.67 -21.69 22.38
CA SER A 266 0.27 -22.26 23.33
C SER A 266 1.13 -23.29 22.61
N PHE A 267 2.43 -23.24 22.84
CA PHE A 267 3.31 -24.31 22.37
C PHE A 267 3.42 -25.44 23.41
N SER A 268 4.06 -26.55 23.03
CA SER A 268 4.51 -27.54 24.01
C SER A 268 5.54 -26.92 24.96
N ASP A 269 5.65 -27.45 26.18
CA ASP A 269 6.49 -26.87 27.25
C ASP A 269 7.93 -26.56 26.81
N LEU A 270 8.53 -27.45 26.02
CA LEU A 270 9.88 -27.29 25.49
C LEU A 270 9.97 -26.06 24.57
N VAL A 271 9.07 -25.95 23.60
CA VAL A 271 9.06 -24.87 22.61
C VAL A 271 8.63 -23.55 23.28
N GLN A 272 7.70 -23.62 24.23
CA GLN A 272 7.24 -22.47 25.01
C GLN A 272 8.38 -21.88 25.85
N LYS A 273 9.23 -22.72 26.45
CA LYS A 273 10.43 -22.28 27.17
C LYS A 273 11.42 -21.58 26.24
N SER A 274 11.70 -22.14 25.07
CA SER A 274 12.58 -21.51 24.07
C SER A 274 12.01 -20.17 23.57
N ALA A 275 10.71 -20.10 23.28
CA ALA A 275 10.06 -18.86 22.88
C ALA A 275 10.11 -17.80 23.98
N ARG A 276 9.97 -18.20 25.26
CA ARG A 276 10.07 -17.30 26.41
C ARG A 276 11.48 -16.73 26.56
N GLN A 277 12.51 -17.55 26.37
CA GLN A 277 13.90 -17.06 26.39
C GLN A 277 14.16 -15.99 25.33
N ILE A 278 13.60 -16.15 24.12
CA ILE A 278 13.70 -15.12 23.07
C ILE A 278 13.01 -13.83 23.53
N TRP A 279 11.77 -13.93 24.01
CA TRP A 279 11.02 -12.77 24.51
C TRP A 279 11.77 -12.02 25.62
N GLU A 280 12.27 -12.73 26.62
CA GLU A 280 12.98 -12.15 27.77
C GLU A 280 14.31 -11.51 27.35
N ALA A 281 15.06 -12.17 26.45
CA ALA A 281 16.29 -11.62 25.89
C ALA A 281 16.03 -10.31 25.12
N ASP A 282 14.97 -10.24 24.33
CA ASP A 282 14.63 -9.03 23.57
C ASP A 282 14.05 -7.92 24.45
N SER A 283 13.19 -8.29 25.40
CA SER A 283 12.57 -7.34 26.32
C SER A 283 13.63 -6.65 27.20
N SER A 284 14.61 -7.42 27.71
CA SER A 284 15.72 -6.89 28.51
C SER A 284 16.70 -6.02 27.70
N ARG A 285 16.94 -6.35 26.42
CA ARG A 285 17.84 -5.60 25.52
C ARG A 285 17.23 -4.33 24.92
N ARG A 286 15.91 -4.14 24.97
CA ARG A 286 15.23 -2.98 24.38
C ARG A 286 15.81 -1.62 24.80
N SER A 287 16.17 -1.47 26.07
CA SER A 287 16.80 -0.24 26.59
C SER A 287 18.24 -0.06 26.07
N HIS A 288 19.00 -1.15 25.97
CA HIS A 288 20.35 -1.13 25.38
C HIS A 288 20.30 -0.75 23.89
N ARG A 289 19.33 -1.27 23.13
CA ARG A 289 19.13 -0.90 21.72
C ARG A 289 18.91 0.60 21.50
N LEU A 290 18.18 1.24 22.40
CA LEU A 290 17.98 2.68 22.36
C LEU A 290 19.30 3.43 22.58
N LYS A 291 20.15 2.96 23.51
CA LYS A 291 21.49 3.51 23.72
C LYS A 291 22.36 3.34 22.47
N GLU A 292 22.37 2.17 21.84
CA GLU A 292 23.10 1.94 20.59
C GLU A 292 22.62 2.86 19.47
N THR A 293 21.30 3.07 19.35
CA THR A 293 20.73 4.00 18.36
C THR A 293 21.23 5.43 18.57
N LEU A 294 21.26 5.90 19.82
CA LEU A 294 21.78 7.23 20.15
C LEU A 294 23.30 7.32 19.96
N ARG A 295 24.04 6.25 20.27
CA ARG A 295 25.49 6.18 20.05
C ARG A 295 25.84 6.21 18.57
N ALA A 296 25.15 5.42 17.76
CA ALA A 296 25.29 5.42 16.30
C ALA A 296 24.93 6.78 15.68
N ALA A 297 24.07 7.55 16.35
CA ALA A 297 23.76 8.93 16.00
C ALA A 297 24.71 9.96 16.64
N HIS A 298 25.82 9.54 17.25
CA HIS A 298 26.83 10.40 17.89
C HIS A 298 26.33 11.25 19.08
N ALA A 299 25.26 10.83 19.76
CA ALA A 299 24.73 11.55 20.92
C ALA A 299 25.77 11.74 22.04
N GLU A 300 26.63 10.75 22.26
CA GLU A 300 27.73 10.80 23.25
C GLU A 300 28.75 11.92 22.96
N VAL A 301 28.84 12.39 21.72
CA VAL A 301 29.77 13.46 21.32
C VAL A 301 29.13 14.83 21.44
N TYR A 302 27.84 14.94 21.11
CA TYR A 302 27.17 16.24 21.02
C TYR A 302 26.45 16.66 22.29
N PHE A 303 25.89 15.72 23.05
CA PHE A 303 25.08 16.00 24.24
C PHE A 303 25.86 15.79 25.54
N SER A 304 25.54 16.57 26.59
CA SER A 304 26.08 16.34 27.94
C SER A 304 25.49 15.07 28.57
N ALA A 305 26.11 14.58 29.64
CA ALA A 305 25.55 13.46 30.41
C ALA A 305 24.10 13.74 30.88
N THR A 306 23.85 14.93 31.42
CA THR A 306 22.51 15.36 31.86
C THR A 306 21.48 15.42 30.73
N GLN A 307 21.88 15.85 29.53
CA GLN A 307 21.02 15.89 28.35
C GLN A 307 20.70 14.49 27.84
N CYS A 308 21.70 13.61 27.78
CA CYS A 308 21.52 12.20 27.42
C CYS A 308 20.60 11.47 28.41
N GLU A 309 20.79 11.67 29.70
CA GLU A 309 19.94 11.09 30.74
C GLU A 309 18.49 11.57 30.62
N ALA A 310 18.29 12.89 30.47
CA ALA A 310 16.95 13.47 30.30
C ALA A 310 16.24 12.90 29.05
N LEU A 311 16.95 12.80 27.93
CA LEU A 311 16.44 12.22 26.69
C LEU A 311 16.10 10.73 26.87
N LEU A 312 17.03 9.93 27.39
CA LEU A 312 16.85 8.50 27.59
C LEU A 312 15.70 8.21 28.55
N ARG A 313 15.64 8.89 29.70
CA ARG A 313 14.58 8.75 30.68
C ARG A 313 13.23 9.08 30.07
N ARG A 314 13.13 10.16 29.29
CA ARG A 314 11.86 10.55 28.66
C ARG A 314 11.40 9.55 27.60
N VAL A 315 12.33 9.01 26.83
CA VAL A 315 12.06 8.04 25.76
C VAL A 315 11.79 6.61 26.28
N THR A 316 12.20 6.28 27.51
CA THR A 316 12.01 4.94 28.12
C THR A 316 10.83 4.82 29.08
N THR A 317 10.55 5.86 29.86
CA THR A 317 9.58 5.80 30.98
C THR A 317 8.09 5.86 30.61
N GLN A 318 7.72 6.29 29.40
CA GLN A 318 6.30 6.45 29.05
C GLN A 318 5.71 5.22 28.37
N VAL A 319 4.50 4.84 28.81
CA VAL A 319 3.63 3.94 28.07
C VAL A 319 3.40 4.56 26.70
N ASP A 320 3.79 3.81 25.68
CA ASP A 320 3.71 4.24 24.30
C ASP A 320 2.25 4.43 23.89
N SER A 321 1.88 5.65 23.52
CA SER A 321 0.60 5.95 22.91
C SER A 321 0.61 5.60 21.41
N ASP A 322 -0.52 5.14 20.88
CA ASP A 322 -0.68 4.73 19.48
C ASP A 322 -1.34 5.77 18.57
N LEU A 323 -1.26 7.05 18.95
CA LEU A 323 -1.71 8.13 18.09
C LEU A 323 -1.07 8.08 16.68
N PRO A 324 -1.87 8.12 15.60
CA PRO A 324 -1.41 8.02 14.22
C PRO A 324 -0.87 9.37 13.73
N LEU A 325 0.32 9.70 14.20
CA LEU A 325 1.01 10.93 13.82
C LEU A 325 1.43 10.94 12.33
N PRO A 326 1.48 12.12 11.67
CA PRO A 326 2.10 12.27 10.36
C PRO A 326 3.55 11.79 10.37
N ARG A 327 4.06 11.31 9.22
CA ARG A 327 5.49 10.96 9.08
C ARG A 327 6.35 12.17 9.45
N PHE A 328 7.35 11.96 10.31
CA PHE A 328 8.21 13.03 10.83
C PHE A 328 8.87 13.86 9.72
N SER A 329 9.40 13.21 8.68
CA SER A 329 9.98 13.91 7.52
C SER A 329 8.98 14.79 6.74
N ARG A 330 7.71 14.39 6.67
CA ARG A 330 6.64 15.20 6.06
C ARG A 330 6.32 16.41 6.93
N LEU A 331 6.27 16.21 8.26
CA LEU A 331 6.08 17.29 9.23
C LEU A 331 7.20 18.33 9.11
N LEU A 332 8.48 17.92 9.13
CA LEU A 332 9.61 18.84 8.98
C LEU A 332 9.61 19.57 7.62
N ARG A 333 9.28 18.88 6.53
CA ARG A 333 9.16 19.50 5.21
C ARG A 333 8.12 20.61 5.20
N ARG A 334 6.98 20.37 5.85
CA ARG A 334 5.91 21.35 5.96
C ARG A 334 6.28 22.49 6.91
N ALA A 335 6.96 22.18 8.02
CA ALA A 335 7.44 23.17 8.99
C ALA A 335 8.50 24.12 8.39
N LYS A 336 9.38 23.65 7.48
CA LYS A 336 10.35 24.50 6.76
C LYS A 336 9.68 25.66 6.02
N SER A 337 8.47 25.46 5.52
CA SER A 337 7.69 26.48 4.81
C SER A 337 6.87 27.39 5.74
N CYS A 338 7.08 27.33 7.06
CA CYS A 338 6.36 28.11 8.07
C CYS A 338 7.21 29.33 8.50
N PRO A 339 6.82 30.58 8.15
CA PRO A 339 7.56 31.79 8.48
C PRO A 339 7.14 32.43 9.83
N ASP A 340 6.47 31.70 10.73
CA ASP A 340 6.03 32.27 12.01
C ASP A 340 7.26 32.70 12.84
N ARG A 341 7.47 34.01 12.94
CA ARG A 341 8.63 34.63 13.61
C ARG A 341 8.62 34.40 15.12
N ALA A 342 7.48 34.06 15.70
CA ALA A 342 7.32 33.85 17.14
C ALA A 342 7.48 32.37 17.55
N ALA A 343 7.53 31.44 16.59
CA ALA A 343 7.64 30.01 16.87
C ALA A 343 9.09 29.51 16.78
N ILE A 344 9.42 28.53 17.63
CA ILE A 344 10.66 27.76 17.53
C ILE A 344 10.79 27.19 16.12
N LYS A 345 11.93 27.44 15.47
CA LYS A 345 12.20 26.96 14.12
C LYS A 345 12.68 25.51 14.15
N LEU A 346 11.80 24.58 13.75
CA LEU A 346 12.20 23.19 13.52
C LEU A 346 13.21 23.12 12.36
N PRO A 347 14.15 22.16 12.40
CA PRO A 347 15.11 22.00 11.32
C PRO A 347 14.42 21.57 10.02
N PRO A 348 15.05 21.77 8.85
CA PRO A 348 14.53 21.26 7.58
C PRO A 348 14.38 19.72 7.63
N PRO A 349 13.68 19.08 6.68
CA PRO A 349 13.79 17.63 6.52
C PRO A 349 15.23 17.27 6.14
N ALA A 350 15.76 16.17 6.67
CA ALA A 350 17.08 15.67 6.29
C ALA A 350 16.97 14.77 5.04
N ASN A 351 17.76 15.04 4.01
CA ASN A 351 18.01 14.11 2.89
C ASN A 351 19.18 13.17 3.25
N ARG A 352 19.64 12.32 2.31
CA ARG A 352 20.72 11.35 2.58
C ARG A 352 22.05 12.04 2.92
N SER A 353 22.45 13.05 2.16
CA SER A 353 23.70 13.79 2.39
C SER A 353 23.67 14.61 3.68
N ASP A 354 22.51 15.17 4.05
CA ASP A 354 22.32 15.83 5.35
C ASP A 354 22.61 14.86 6.50
N LEU A 355 22.21 13.58 6.38
CA LEU A 355 22.43 12.57 7.42
C LEU A 355 23.87 12.02 7.44
N GLU A 356 24.71 12.34 6.46
CA GLU A 356 26.15 12.04 6.50
C GLU A 356 26.88 13.01 7.45
N GLN A 357 26.29 14.17 7.74
CA GLN A 357 26.82 15.09 8.75
C GLN A 357 26.49 14.58 10.17
N PRO A 358 27.49 14.30 11.02
CA PRO A 358 27.25 13.62 12.30
C PRO A 358 26.30 14.38 13.26
N TRP A 359 26.45 15.71 13.39
CA TRP A 359 25.51 16.52 14.17
C TRP A 359 24.07 16.43 13.64
N ARG A 360 23.91 16.44 12.32
CA ARG A 360 22.60 16.46 11.70
C ARG A 360 21.88 15.12 11.86
N LEU A 361 22.63 14.03 11.78
CA LEU A 361 22.17 12.69 12.14
C LEU A 361 21.74 12.63 13.62
N CYS A 362 22.55 13.17 14.52
CA CYS A 362 22.26 13.27 15.96
C CYS A 362 20.94 14.00 16.21
N GLN A 363 20.82 15.23 15.69
CA GLN A 363 19.65 16.08 15.85
C GLN A 363 18.39 15.42 15.27
N TYR A 364 18.46 14.89 14.06
CA TYR A 364 17.31 14.25 13.42
C TYR A 364 16.84 13.01 14.21
N THR A 365 17.77 12.18 14.67
CA THR A 365 17.48 10.95 15.42
C THR A 365 16.85 11.27 16.77
N ALA A 366 17.42 12.22 17.53
CA ALA A 366 16.90 12.62 18.83
C ALA A 366 15.48 13.21 18.73
N LEU A 367 15.24 14.12 17.78
CA LEU A 367 13.91 14.69 17.55
C LEU A 367 12.89 13.64 17.11
N LYS A 368 13.31 12.70 16.24
CA LYS A 368 12.45 11.61 15.78
C LYS A 368 12.04 10.71 16.95
N LEU A 369 12.96 10.33 17.83
CA LEU A 369 12.66 9.52 19.01
C LEU A 369 11.67 10.22 19.95
N LEU A 370 11.85 11.52 20.19
CA LEU A 370 10.91 12.32 20.98
C LEU A 370 9.52 12.39 20.34
N TYR A 371 9.47 12.60 19.02
CA TYR A 371 8.22 12.70 18.27
C TYR A 371 7.44 11.38 18.22
N GLU A 372 8.14 10.25 18.04
CA GLU A 372 7.50 8.95 17.85
C GLU A 372 7.09 8.26 19.16
N ARG A 373 7.67 8.67 20.30
CA ARG A 373 7.41 8.07 21.62
C ARG A 373 6.74 9.06 22.60
N PRO A 374 7.46 9.89 23.40
CA PRO A 374 6.84 10.66 24.48
C PRO A 374 5.90 11.77 23.99
N PHE A 375 6.11 12.32 22.80
CA PHE A 375 5.23 13.35 22.25
C PHE A 375 3.79 12.88 22.09
N ARG A 376 3.56 11.60 21.77
CA ARG A 376 2.20 11.05 21.61
C ARG A 376 1.43 11.08 22.92
N THR A 377 2.02 10.53 23.98
CA THR A 377 1.41 10.48 25.31
C THR A 377 1.21 11.89 25.87
N TRP A 378 2.18 12.79 25.65
CA TRP A 378 2.03 14.21 26.01
C TRP A 378 0.85 14.88 25.27
N LEU A 379 0.68 14.57 23.99
CA LEU A 379 -0.38 15.13 23.14
C LEU A 379 -1.78 14.63 23.54
N GLU A 380 -1.90 13.39 24.01
CA GLU A 380 -3.18 12.84 24.51
C GLU A 380 -3.66 13.50 25.80
N ALA A 381 -2.74 14.03 26.60
CA ALA A 381 -3.04 14.73 27.85
C ALA A 381 -3.51 16.19 27.64
N ARG A 382 -3.51 16.69 26.40
CA ARG A 382 -3.86 18.09 26.09
C ARG A 382 -5.37 18.31 26.08
N SER A 383 -5.79 19.49 26.53
CA SER A 383 -7.20 19.89 26.53
C SER A 383 -7.69 20.30 25.14
N ALA A 384 -9.01 20.28 24.93
CA ALA A 384 -9.63 20.80 23.70
C ALA A 384 -9.25 22.25 23.40
N ASP A 385 -9.04 23.07 24.44
CA ASP A 385 -8.71 24.50 24.29
C ASP A 385 -7.28 24.68 23.77
N GLU A 386 -6.32 23.90 24.27
CA GLU A 386 -4.95 23.88 23.75
C GLU A 386 -4.93 23.44 22.28
N LEU A 387 -5.68 22.38 21.94
CA LEU A 387 -5.81 21.88 20.57
C LEU A 387 -6.42 22.94 19.63
N ASN A 388 -7.51 23.59 20.07
CA ASN A 388 -8.18 24.62 19.31
C ASN A 388 -7.31 25.86 19.09
N ALA A 389 -6.43 26.20 20.04
CA ALA A 389 -5.44 27.26 19.85
C ALA A 389 -4.46 26.93 18.72
N TRP A 390 -3.94 25.70 18.66
CA TRP A 390 -3.06 25.27 17.56
C TRP A 390 -3.79 25.22 16.22
N ILE A 391 -5.02 24.69 16.19
CA ILE A 391 -5.86 24.67 14.99
C ILE A 391 -6.12 26.09 14.49
N GLY A 392 -6.47 27.02 15.38
CA GLY A 392 -6.68 28.42 15.05
C GLY A 392 -5.46 29.06 14.39
N ARG A 393 -4.27 28.88 14.97
CA ARG A 393 -3.00 29.37 14.39
C ARG A 393 -2.69 28.70 13.04
N ALA A 394 -2.91 27.39 12.92
CA ALA A 394 -2.66 26.67 11.67
C ALA A 394 -3.60 27.12 10.54
N VAL A 395 -4.89 27.36 10.83
CA VAL A 395 -5.87 27.88 9.87
C VAL A 395 -5.54 29.33 9.47
N GLN A 396 -5.18 30.18 10.43
CA GLN A 396 -4.76 31.56 10.16
C GLN A 396 -3.56 31.56 9.21
N ARG A 397 -2.54 30.76 9.51
CA ARG A 397 -1.35 30.64 8.67
C ARG A 397 -1.66 30.12 7.27
N ALA A 398 -2.52 29.11 7.15
CA ALA A 398 -2.95 28.61 5.84
C ALA A 398 -3.66 29.69 5.03
N THR A 399 -4.42 30.55 5.70
CA THR A 399 -5.12 31.70 5.12
C THR A 399 -4.11 32.76 4.67
N ASP A 400 -3.13 33.14 5.49
CA ASP A 400 -2.08 34.10 5.17
C ASP A 400 -1.17 33.64 4.02
N ALA A 401 -0.82 32.35 3.99
CA ALA A 401 -0.09 31.73 2.89
C ALA A 401 -0.90 31.77 1.58
N ALA A 402 -2.20 31.49 1.65
CA ALA A 402 -3.09 31.62 0.49
C ALA A 402 -3.20 33.07 0.00
N HIS A 403 -3.17 34.05 0.92
CA HIS A 403 -3.15 35.48 0.61
C HIS A 403 -1.86 35.91 -0.10
N SER A 404 -0.69 35.47 0.38
CA SER A 404 0.61 35.82 -0.21
C SER A 404 0.88 35.14 -1.55
N GLN A 405 0.43 33.89 -1.76
CA GLN A 405 0.68 33.15 -3.00
C GLN A 405 -0.28 33.51 -4.16
N ASN A 406 -1.53 33.93 -3.87
CA ASN A 406 -2.55 34.18 -4.90
C ASN A 406 -2.73 35.66 -5.27
N TYR A 407 -1.71 36.49 -5.08
CA TYR A 407 -1.80 37.95 -4.96
C TYR A 407 -2.47 38.70 -6.14
N ARG A 408 -2.76 38.10 -7.30
CA ARG A 408 -3.29 38.86 -8.46
C ARG A 408 -4.44 38.30 -9.30
N LYS A 409 -4.96 37.06 -9.13
CA LYS A 409 -5.97 36.58 -10.11
C LYS A 409 -7.22 35.83 -9.64
N TYR A 410 -7.33 35.38 -8.39
CA TYR A 410 -8.51 34.60 -7.99
C TYR A 410 -8.96 34.84 -6.54
N LYS A 411 -9.63 35.97 -6.28
CA LYS A 411 -10.36 36.22 -5.02
C LYS A 411 -11.32 35.08 -4.64
N LEU A 412 -11.87 34.38 -5.63
CA LEU A 412 -12.77 33.23 -5.42
C LEU A 412 -12.02 32.00 -4.87
N ALA A 413 -10.83 31.68 -5.39
CA ALA A 413 -10.02 30.57 -4.90
C ALA A 413 -9.52 30.83 -3.47
N GLN A 414 -9.20 32.08 -3.15
CA GLN A 414 -8.84 32.52 -1.79
C GLN A 414 -9.98 32.29 -0.79
N LYS A 415 -11.20 32.73 -1.13
CA LYS A 415 -12.40 32.50 -0.29
C LYS A 415 -12.72 31.03 -0.12
N VAL A 416 -12.55 30.21 -1.17
CA VAL A 416 -12.83 28.77 -1.12
C VAL A 416 -11.83 28.02 -0.23
N ILE A 417 -10.53 28.33 -0.29
CA ILE A 417 -9.52 27.67 0.55
C ILE A 417 -9.69 28.06 2.02
N SER A 418 -9.89 29.34 2.30
CA SER A 418 -10.14 29.83 3.67
C SER A 418 -11.45 29.27 4.25
N ALA A 419 -12.55 29.27 3.47
CA ALA A 419 -13.82 28.68 3.91
C ALA A 419 -13.71 27.18 4.18
N ARG A 420 -12.94 26.44 3.36
CA ARG A 420 -12.72 24.99 3.54
C ARG A 420 -11.89 24.65 4.77
N ALA A 421 -10.85 25.44 5.07
CA ALA A 421 -10.04 25.25 6.27
C ALA A 421 -10.83 25.58 7.54
N SER A 422 -11.66 26.63 7.50
CA SER A 422 -12.53 27.03 8.60
C SER A 422 -13.72 26.08 8.81
N SER A 423 -14.16 25.35 7.78
CA SER A 423 -15.23 24.34 7.89
C SER A 423 -14.76 22.99 8.43
N LEU A 424 -13.46 22.82 8.71
CA LEU A 424 -12.95 21.58 9.28
C LEU A 424 -13.35 21.44 10.76
N PRO A 425 -13.63 20.20 11.20
CA PRO A 425 -14.13 19.95 12.55
C PRO A 425 -13.10 20.36 13.61
N ARG A 426 -13.60 20.99 14.69
CA ARG A 426 -12.84 21.38 15.88
C ARG A 426 -13.28 20.57 17.09
N PRO A 427 -12.37 20.16 17.98
CA PRO A 427 -12.74 19.47 19.21
C PRO A 427 -13.59 20.38 20.11
N THR A 428 -14.70 19.85 20.63
CA THR A 428 -15.55 20.54 21.62
C THR A 428 -15.04 20.30 23.05
N LYS A 429 -15.57 21.04 24.04
CA LYS A 429 -15.20 20.86 25.45
C LYS A 429 -15.40 19.39 25.88
N GLY A 430 -14.35 18.77 26.41
CA GLY A 430 -14.32 17.36 26.79
C GLY A 430 -13.78 16.38 25.71
N GLN A 431 -13.69 16.82 24.45
CA GLN A 431 -13.05 16.03 23.38
C GLN A 431 -11.52 16.12 23.45
N LYS A 432 -10.85 15.05 23.05
CA LYS A 432 -9.39 14.92 23.05
C LYS A 432 -8.82 14.89 21.63
N ILE A 433 -7.50 14.80 21.50
CA ILE A 433 -6.82 14.71 20.19
C ILE A 433 -7.29 13.53 19.33
N ARG A 434 -7.68 12.40 19.95
CA ARG A 434 -8.23 11.25 19.24
C ARG A 434 -9.51 11.61 18.48
N ASP A 435 -10.40 12.40 19.09
CA ASP A 435 -11.63 12.87 18.46
C ASP A 435 -11.35 13.77 17.26
N PHE A 436 -10.34 14.63 17.38
CA PHE A 436 -9.89 15.48 16.28
C PHE A 436 -9.37 14.65 15.09
N PHE A 437 -8.53 13.64 15.34
CA PHE A 437 -8.03 12.75 14.30
C PHE A 437 -9.15 11.96 13.62
N PHE A 438 -10.11 11.46 14.40
CA PHE A 438 -11.29 10.80 13.87
C PHE A 438 -12.08 11.72 12.94
N ALA A 439 -12.36 12.95 13.37
CA ALA A 439 -13.13 13.91 12.60
C ALA A 439 -12.41 14.32 11.30
N LEU A 440 -11.08 14.50 11.34
CA LEU A 440 -10.28 14.74 10.14
C LEU A 440 -10.29 13.54 9.19
N SER A 441 -10.19 12.31 9.69
CA SER A 441 -10.24 11.11 8.86
C SER A 441 -11.57 10.99 8.10
N SER A 442 -12.67 11.27 8.80
CA SER A 442 -14.03 11.31 8.22
C SER A 442 -14.19 12.44 7.19
N ALA A 443 -13.61 13.62 7.45
CA ALA A 443 -13.60 14.72 6.48
C ALA A 443 -12.81 14.36 5.21
N THR A 444 -11.61 13.79 5.35
CA THR A 444 -10.79 13.32 4.22
C THR A 444 -11.52 12.28 3.38
N ALA A 445 -12.16 11.29 4.02
CA ALA A 445 -12.95 10.27 3.33
C ALA A 445 -14.13 10.88 2.55
N SER A 446 -14.79 11.88 3.12
CA SER A 446 -15.91 12.58 2.50
C SER A 446 -15.46 13.39 1.29
N GLU A 447 -14.38 14.18 1.40
CA GLU A 447 -13.84 14.97 0.29
C GLU A 447 -13.39 14.06 -0.88
N MET A 448 -12.73 12.94 -0.56
CA MET A 448 -12.35 11.94 -1.57
C MET A 448 -13.56 11.30 -2.27
N ARG A 449 -14.69 11.12 -1.56
CA ARG A 449 -15.91 10.50 -2.09
C ARG A 449 -16.67 11.45 -3.03
N VAL A 450 -16.82 12.70 -2.63
CA VAL A 450 -17.45 13.76 -3.44
C VAL A 450 -16.74 13.83 -4.79
N GLN A 451 -15.41 13.90 -4.81
CA GLN A 451 -14.67 14.07 -6.06
C GLN A 451 -14.58 12.83 -6.93
N ARG A 452 -14.55 11.60 -6.38
CA ARG A 452 -14.70 10.39 -7.20
C ARG A 452 -16.06 10.32 -7.91
N GLY A 453 -17.07 11.00 -7.39
CA GLY A 453 -18.38 11.17 -8.03
C GLY A 453 -18.34 12.09 -9.26
N TYR A 454 -17.50 13.13 -9.23
CA TYR A 454 -17.39 14.16 -10.28
C TYR A 454 -16.24 13.93 -11.28
N GLU A 455 -15.10 13.42 -10.82
CA GLU A 455 -13.90 13.16 -11.61
C GLU A 455 -13.41 11.71 -11.45
N SER A 456 -13.06 11.08 -12.58
CA SER A 456 -12.46 9.74 -12.63
C SER A 456 -10.96 9.73 -12.29
N ASP A 457 -10.44 10.80 -11.70
CA ASP A 457 -9.01 11.03 -11.49
C ASP A 457 -8.69 11.03 -9.99
N GLY A 458 -8.22 9.89 -9.50
CA GLY A 458 -7.87 9.71 -8.09
C GLY A 458 -6.67 10.56 -7.65
N GLU A 459 -5.83 11.01 -8.59
CA GLU A 459 -4.66 11.85 -8.29
C GLU A 459 -5.10 13.28 -7.98
N LYS A 460 -6.05 13.82 -8.74
CA LYS A 460 -6.67 15.11 -8.44
C LYS A 460 -7.48 15.12 -7.15
N ALA A 461 -8.26 14.06 -6.91
CA ALA A 461 -8.99 13.92 -5.65
C ALA A 461 -8.04 13.86 -4.44
N ARG A 462 -6.86 13.23 -4.60
CA ARG A 462 -5.82 13.20 -3.57
C ARG A 462 -5.17 14.58 -3.38
N ASN A 463 -4.74 15.23 -4.46
CA ASN A 463 -4.17 16.58 -4.43
C ASN A 463 -5.14 17.60 -3.81
N GLN A 464 -6.44 17.39 -3.97
CA GLN A 464 -7.47 18.23 -3.35
C GLN A 464 -7.76 17.86 -1.89
N ALA A 465 -7.56 16.61 -1.45
CA ALA A 465 -7.63 16.25 -0.04
C ALA A 465 -6.37 16.64 0.75
N ASP A 466 -5.24 16.90 0.06
CA ASP A 466 -3.95 17.21 0.69
C ASP A 466 -3.99 18.44 1.61
N PHE A 467 -4.95 19.38 1.48
CA PHE A 467 -5.05 20.49 2.43
C PHE A 467 -5.38 20.04 3.85
N ILE A 468 -6.14 18.94 4.01
CA ILE A 468 -6.49 18.38 5.33
C ILE A 468 -5.24 17.78 5.97
N ASP A 469 -4.50 16.97 5.21
CA ASP A 469 -3.21 16.42 5.64
C ASP A 469 -2.20 17.53 5.98
N ASN A 470 -2.18 18.60 5.19
CA ASN A 470 -1.30 19.74 5.42
C ASN A 470 -1.69 20.48 6.71
N LEU A 471 -2.98 20.72 6.94
CA LEU A 471 -3.46 21.31 8.20
C LEU A 471 -3.05 20.45 9.39
N LEU A 472 -3.21 19.12 9.30
CA LEU A 472 -2.78 18.21 10.34
C LEU A 472 -1.27 18.35 10.62
N CYS A 473 -0.43 18.37 9.59
CA CYS A 473 1.01 18.58 9.76
C CYS A 473 1.32 19.92 10.43
N ASP A 474 0.52 20.95 10.15
CA ASP A 474 0.69 22.30 10.69
C ASP A 474 0.37 22.35 12.17
N VAL A 475 -0.76 21.76 12.57
CA VAL A 475 -1.16 21.61 13.98
C VAL A 475 -0.12 20.79 14.74
N MET A 476 0.34 19.67 14.17
CA MET A 476 1.36 18.82 14.80
C MET A 476 2.72 19.52 14.92
N SER A 477 3.08 20.38 13.97
CA SER A 477 4.32 21.16 14.05
C SER A 477 4.29 22.14 15.21
N LEU A 478 3.16 22.85 15.39
CA LEU A 478 2.97 23.79 16.50
C LEU A 478 2.97 23.07 17.86
N ALA A 479 2.26 21.95 17.94
CA ALA A 479 2.23 21.12 19.13
C ALA A 479 3.62 20.58 19.49
N LEU A 480 4.39 20.12 18.49
CA LEU A 480 5.76 19.62 18.70
C LEU A 480 6.69 20.73 19.18
N CYS A 481 6.60 21.95 18.63
CA CYS A 481 7.37 23.08 19.13
C CYS A 481 7.04 23.37 20.60
N GLN A 482 5.75 23.38 20.96
CA GLN A 482 5.35 23.58 22.35
C GLN A 482 5.87 22.48 23.27
N PHE A 483 5.79 21.21 22.85
CA PHE A 483 6.35 20.07 23.58
C PHE A 483 7.85 20.23 23.85
N ILE A 484 8.63 20.54 22.81
CA ILE A 484 10.10 20.72 22.91
C ILE A 484 10.44 21.84 23.90
N SER A 485 9.68 22.94 23.90
CA SER A 485 9.86 24.02 24.90
C SER A 485 9.46 23.59 26.31
N SER A 486 8.26 23.03 26.48
CA SER A 486 7.72 22.70 27.81
C SER A 486 8.51 21.61 28.53
N GLU A 487 9.16 20.74 27.77
CA GLU A 487 9.92 19.60 28.28
C GLU A 487 11.44 19.87 28.28
N ALA A 488 11.84 21.14 28.10
CA ALA A 488 13.24 21.59 28.15
C ALA A 488 14.19 20.89 27.15
N PHE A 489 13.71 20.56 25.95
CA PHE A 489 14.50 19.93 24.87
C PHE A 489 15.01 20.93 23.80
N LEU A 490 14.93 22.24 24.06
CA LEU A 490 15.38 23.29 23.14
C LEU A 490 16.83 23.13 22.68
N TRP A 491 17.69 22.56 23.53
CA TRP A 491 19.10 22.32 23.23
C TRP A 491 19.33 21.39 22.02
N ILE A 492 18.37 20.53 21.66
CA ILE A 492 18.47 19.68 20.46
C ILE A 492 18.46 20.53 19.17
N LEU A 493 17.85 21.72 19.22
CA LEU A 493 17.69 22.59 18.06
C LEU A 493 18.89 23.52 17.83
N ILE A 494 19.77 23.64 18.82
CA ILE A 494 20.93 24.54 18.80
C ILE A 494 22.12 23.76 18.25
N ALA A 495 22.65 24.20 17.10
CA ALA A 495 23.84 23.58 16.52
C ALA A 495 25.07 23.80 17.42
N PRO A 496 25.95 22.79 17.59
CA PRO A 496 27.20 22.94 18.32
C PRO A 496 28.17 23.85 17.56
N VAL A 497 29.15 24.40 18.28
CA VAL A 497 30.20 25.27 17.71
C VAL A 497 31.02 24.54 16.64
N ASP A 498 31.26 23.23 16.82
CA ASP A 498 31.86 22.34 15.83
C ASP A 498 30.90 21.18 15.48
N PRO A 499 30.22 21.23 14.32
CA PRO A 499 29.30 20.19 13.87
C PRO A 499 29.99 18.96 13.27
N TYR A 500 31.32 18.95 13.13
CA TYR A 500 32.10 17.86 12.52
C TYR A 500 32.96 17.10 13.54
N LEU A 501 32.90 17.46 14.82
CA LEU A 501 33.68 16.80 15.88
C LEU A 501 33.26 15.33 16.06
N VAL A 502 34.17 14.36 15.86
CA VAL A 502 33.90 12.92 16.03
C VAL A 502 34.63 12.30 17.24
N GLY A 503 35.63 12.98 17.81
CA GLY A 503 36.64 12.32 18.65
C GLY A 503 36.44 12.28 20.16
N LYS A 504 35.87 13.32 20.80
CA LYS A 504 35.80 13.39 22.28
C LYS A 504 34.38 13.20 22.79
N ARG A 505 34.10 12.02 23.37
CA ARG A 505 32.82 11.73 24.03
C ARG A 505 32.65 12.62 25.26
N LYS A 506 31.50 13.28 25.37
CA LYS A 506 31.07 14.08 26.53
C LYS A 506 30.43 13.22 27.62
N CYS A 507 29.94 12.03 27.28
CA CYS A 507 29.34 11.08 28.22
C CYS A 507 29.48 9.63 27.75
N GLN A 508 29.11 8.68 28.61
CA GLN A 508 29.01 7.26 28.29
C GLN A 508 27.57 6.80 28.56
N LEU A 509 26.85 6.35 27.54
CA LEU A 509 25.43 5.98 27.68
C LEU A 509 25.23 4.73 28.54
N ASP A 510 26.24 3.86 28.63
CA ASP A 510 26.15 2.60 29.38
C ASP A 510 26.05 2.84 30.90
N ALA A 511 26.57 3.96 31.40
CA ALA A 511 26.52 4.35 32.80
C ALA A 511 25.09 4.66 33.31
N PHE A 512 24.12 4.89 32.43
CA PHE A 512 22.75 5.19 32.83
C PHE A 512 21.93 3.92 33.05
N GLU A 513 21.45 3.69 34.27
CA GLU A 513 20.47 2.64 34.54
C GLU A 513 19.09 3.07 34.04
N LEU A 514 18.51 2.28 33.14
CA LEU A 514 17.18 2.53 32.60
C LEU A 514 16.22 1.51 33.20
N PRO A 515 15.02 1.93 33.65
CA PRO A 515 14.04 0.99 34.14
C PRO A 515 13.71 -0.01 33.03
N ILE A 516 13.94 -1.30 33.30
CA ILE A 516 13.48 -2.37 32.41
C ILE A 516 11.98 -2.49 32.66
N PRO A 517 11.13 -2.26 31.65
CA PRO A 517 9.70 -2.43 31.84
C PRO A 517 9.42 -3.91 32.11
N SER A 518 9.13 -4.25 33.37
CA SER A 518 8.70 -5.58 33.78
C SER A 518 7.27 -5.81 33.28
N PHE A 519 7.13 -6.37 32.08
CA PHE A 519 5.85 -6.88 31.60
C PHE A 519 5.83 -8.39 31.77
N GLU A 520 5.01 -8.87 32.70
CA GLU A 520 4.66 -10.29 32.77
C GLU A 520 3.85 -10.65 31.51
N ALA A 521 4.54 -11.29 30.57
CA ALA A 521 3.97 -11.69 29.30
C ALA A 521 3.13 -12.96 29.48
N LYS A 522 1.89 -12.92 29.00
CA LYS A 522 1.04 -14.11 28.88
C LYS A 522 1.66 -15.10 27.89
N GLU A 523 1.33 -16.38 28.04
CA GLU A 523 1.87 -17.44 27.18
C GLU A 523 1.61 -17.18 25.69
N TRP A 524 0.41 -16.76 25.33
CA TRP A 524 0.10 -16.43 23.95
C TRP A 524 0.92 -15.26 23.40
N GLN A 525 1.33 -14.28 24.23
CA GLN A 525 2.16 -13.16 23.77
C GLN A 525 3.54 -13.68 23.34
N VAL A 526 4.08 -14.62 24.13
CA VAL A 526 5.33 -15.30 23.84
C VAL A 526 5.20 -16.15 22.56
N SER A 527 4.14 -16.94 22.43
CA SER A 527 3.90 -17.77 21.24
C SER A 527 3.68 -16.92 19.99
N LEU A 528 2.86 -15.86 20.08
CA LEU A 528 2.65 -14.94 18.97
C LEU A 528 3.95 -14.23 18.58
N TYR A 529 4.73 -13.76 19.55
CA TYR A 529 6.03 -13.11 19.29
C TYR A 529 6.97 -14.01 18.50
N PHE A 530 7.03 -15.29 18.86
CA PHE A 530 7.76 -16.29 18.08
C PHE A 530 7.22 -16.34 16.64
N LEU A 531 5.91 -16.51 16.45
CA LEU A 531 5.29 -16.63 15.12
C LEU A 531 5.47 -15.39 14.24
N LEU A 532 5.59 -14.20 14.83
CA LEU A 532 5.86 -12.95 14.08
C LEU A 532 7.18 -13.00 13.31
N HIS A 533 8.15 -13.82 13.71
CA HIS A 533 9.42 -14.00 12.99
C HIS A 533 9.23 -14.64 11.60
N LEU A 534 8.09 -15.29 11.36
CA LEU A 534 7.71 -15.81 10.05
C LEU A 534 7.24 -14.70 9.10
N ILE A 535 6.99 -13.49 9.59
CA ILE A 535 6.39 -12.37 8.85
C ILE A 535 7.39 -11.23 8.74
N PRO A 536 7.57 -10.57 7.58
CA PRO A 536 8.42 -9.39 7.49
C PRO A 536 7.96 -8.28 8.42
N VAL A 537 8.91 -7.60 9.06
CA VAL A 537 8.61 -6.51 9.99
C VAL A 537 7.84 -5.35 9.34
N GLY A 538 8.02 -5.14 8.03
CA GLY A 538 7.24 -4.15 7.27
C GLY A 538 5.74 -4.48 7.20
N ASP A 539 5.39 -5.77 7.14
CA ASP A 539 4.00 -6.22 7.08
C ASP A 539 3.38 -6.32 8.49
N VAL A 540 4.18 -6.68 9.50
CA VAL A 540 3.78 -6.54 10.92
C VAL A 540 3.47 -5.09 11.28
N ALA A 541 4.24 -4.13 10.77
CA ALA A 541 3.95 -2.71 10.95
C ALA A 541 2.61 -2.27 10.33
N GLN A 542 2.20 -2.89 9.21
CA GLN A 542 0.88 -2.65 8.62
C GLN A 542 -0.24 -3.21 9.50
N LEU A 543 -0.04 -4.40 10.09
CA LEU A 543 -0.99 -4.98 11.04
C LEU A 543 -1.14 -4.09 12.28
N HIS A 544 -0.02 -3.66 12.88
CA HIS A 544 -0.02 -2.73 14.01
C HIS A 544 -0.78 -1.44 13.69
N HIS A 545 -0.50 -0.83 12.53
CA HIS A 545 -1.22 0.37 12.09
C HIS A 545 -2.73 0.13 11.91
N GLN A 546 -3.12 -1.04 11.38
CA GLN A 546 -4.53 -1.36 11.18
C GLN A 546 -5.25 -1.62 12.50
N VAL A 547 -4.59 -2.21 13.51
CA VAL A 547 -5.12 -2.37 14.88
C VAL A 547 -5.30 -1.00 15.54
N ALA A 548 -4.28 -0.14 15.53
CA ALA A 548 -4.37 1.21 16.10
C ALA A 548 -5.48 2.05 15.44
N LYS A 549 -5.63 1.94 14.11
CA LYS A 549 -6.73 2.59 13.38
C LYS A 549 -8.09 2.04 13.79
N TRP A 550 -8.20 0.73 14.00
CA TRP A 550 -9.43 0.11 14.46
C TRP A 550 -9.79 0.64 15.86
N GLU A 551 -8.85 0.63 16.80
CA GLU A 551 -9.01 1.13 18.18
C GLU A 551 -9.56 2.57 18.21
N ILE A 552 -8.94 3.48 17.46
CA ILE A 552 -9.33 4.91 17.43
C ILE A 552 -10.72 5.11 16.85
N THR A 553 -11.08 4.33 15.83
CA THR A 553 -12.35 4.52 15.16
C THR A 553 -13.48 3.79 15.89
N ALA A 554 -13.23 2.62 16.45
CA ALA A 554 -14.21 1.82 17.17
C ALA A 554 -14.50 2.43 18.56
N GLY A 555 -13.48 2.80 19.35
CA GLY A 555 -13.63 3.17 20.77
C GLY A 555 -14.61 4.30 21.11
N ARG A 556 -15.07 5.09 20.13
CA ARG A 556 -16.06 6.17 20.32
C ARG A 556 -17.51 5.72 20.16
N ASP A 557 -17.80 4.83 19.22
CA ASP A 557 -19.18 4.48 18.85
C ASP A 557 -19.69 3.24 19.57
N GLU A 558 -18.82 2.57 20.36
CA GLU A 558 -18.89 1.11 20.47
C GLU A 558 -18.76 0.48 21.86
N GLY A 559 -18.53 1.24 22.93
CA GLY A 559 -18.56 0.69 24.29
C GLY A 559 -17.70 -0.57 24.49
N ILE A 560 -16.47 -0.57 23.95
CA ILE A 560 -15.58 -1.73 23.96
C ILE A 560 -15.36 -2.21 25.40
N GLU A 561 -15.59 -3.50 25.65
CA GLU A 561 -15.34 -4.13 26.95
C GLU A 561 -13.88 -3.90 27.39
N LEU A 562 -13.69 -3.59 28.68
CA LEU A 562 -12.35 -3.31 29.24
C LEU A 562 -11.36 -4.46 28.99
N GLU A 563 -11.85 -5.70 28.97
CA GLU A 563 -11.05 -6.89 28.68
C GLU A 563 -10.50 -6.88 27.24
N ASP A 564 -11.34 -6.55 26.25
CA ASP A 564 -10.92 -6.47 24.85
C ASP A 564 -9.93 -5.31 24.62
N MET A 565 -10.11 -4.18 25.32
CA MET A 565 -9.12 -3.10 25.32
C MET A 565 -7.77 -3.55 25.88
N ASN A 566 -7.77 -4.33 26.97
CA ASN A 566 -6.54 -4.90 27.53
C ASN A 566 -5.87 -5.90 26.57
N ARG A 567 -6.65 -6.71 25.84
CA ARG A 567 -6.15 -7.63 24.80
C ARG A 567 -5.50 -6.85 23.65
N ILE A 568 -6.14 -5.78 23.18
CA ILE A 568 -5.62 -4.91 22.11
C ILE A 568 -4.29 -4.28 22.52
N LEU A 569 -4.20 -3.74 23.75
CA LEU A 569 -2.97 -3.14 24.27
C LEU A 569 -1.81 -4.15 24.34
N ARG A 570 -2.09 -5.38 24.80
CA ARG A 570 -1.09 -6.47 24.83
C ARG A 570 -0.63 -6.86 23.44
N LEU A 571 -1.56 -6.96 22.47
CA LEU A 571 -1.24 -7.23 21.08
C LEU A 571 -0.33 -6.13 20.50
N GLN A 572 -0.69 -4.86 20.67
CA GLN A 572 0.11 -3.71 20.20
C GLN A 572 1.52 -3.75 20.81
N THR A 573 1.63 -4.05 22.10
CA THR A 573 2.91 -4.18 22.80
C THR A 573 3.78 -5.31 22.21
N THR A 574 3.20 -6.48 21.94
CA THR A 574 3.89 -7.61 21.31
C THR A 574 4.38 -7.26 19.89
N LEU A 575 3.53 -6.63 19.08
CA LEU A 575 3.89 -6.20 17.72
C LEU A 575 5.01 -5.15 17.75
N LYS A 576 4.98 -4.23 18.72
CA LYS A 576 5.98 -3.18 18.89
C LYS A 576 7.32 -3.72 19.35
N LEU A 577 7.34 -4.66 20.30
CA LEU A 577 8.56 -5.34 20.70
C LEU A 577 9.23 -6.01 19.49
N TYR A 578 8.45 -6.67 18.63
CA TYR A 578 9.00 -7.30 17.42
C TYR A 578 9.59 -6.25 16.48
N MET A 579 8.87 -5.15 16.22
CA MET A 579 9.36 -4.08 15.35
C MET A 579 10.63 -3.40 15.87
N ASP A 580 10.72 -3.16 17.18
CA ASP A 580 11.87 -2.50 17.82
C ASP A 580 13.12 -3.40 17.78
N MET A 581 12.95 -4.72 17.92
CA MET A 581 14.05 -5.67 18.15
C MET A 581 14.43 -6.49 16.91
N HIS A 582 13.58 -6.53 15.87
CA HIS A 582 13.80 -7.37 14.69
C HIS A 582 15.19 -7.18 14.07
N ASP A 583 15.62 -5.93 13.86
CA ASP A 583 16.87 -5.64 13.17
C ASP A 583 18.10 -5.93 14.06
N GLU A 584 18.00 -5.78 15.39
CA GLU A 584 19.10 -6.05 16.34
C GLU A 584 19.59 -7.49 16.31
N LYS A 585 18.69 -8.46 16.08
CA LYS A 585 19.04 -9.87 15.98
C LYS A 585 20.04 -10.17 14.86
N PHE A 586 20.13 -9.24 13.91
CA PHE A 586 20.97 -9.33 12.73
C PHE A 586 21.98 -8.18 12.60
N GLU A 587 22.12 -7.33 13.63
CA GLU A 587 23.11 -6.27 13.71
C GLU A 587 24.22 -6.70 14.68
N GLY A 588 25.48 -6.61 14.22
CA GLY A 588 26.68 -7.19 14.84
C GLY A 588 27.48 -7.95 13.79
N ASP A 589 28.72 -8.37 14.09
CA ASP A 589 29.64 -9.10 13.19
C ASP A 589 29.10 -10.43 12.59
N ALA A 590 27.82 -10.75 12.85
CA ALA A 590 27.08 -11.79 12.16
C ALA A 590 27.11 -11.54 10.64
N ARG A 591 27.78 -12.46 9.96
CA ARG A 591 27.87 -12.51 8.50
C ARG A 591 26.47 -12.42 7.89
N LEU A 592 26.41 -11.90 6.67
CA LEU A 592 25.22 -11.97 5.85
C LEU A 592 25.08 -13.39 5.28
N GLU A 593 24.92 -14.36 6.19
CA GLU A 593 24.83 -15.78 5.87
C GLU A 593 23.68 -16.02 4.89
N GLY A 594 23.98 -16.75 3.81
CA GLY A 594 23.02 -17.08 2.78
C GLY A 594 23.00 -16.13 1.57
N CYS A 595 23.80 -15.07 1.53
CA CYS A 595 23.92 -14.24 0.32
C CYS A 595 24.94 -14.72 -0.70
N GLU A 596 25.62 -15.84 -0.43
CA GLU A 596 26.50 -16.49 -1.41
C GLU A 596 25.73 -16.89 -2.67
N GLY A 597 24.43 -17.14 -2.56
CA GLY A 597 23.57 -17.44 -3.71
C GLY A 597 23.42 -16.28 -4.71
N PHE A 598 23.77 -15.04 -4.34
CA PHE A 598 23.78 -13.90 -5.27
C PHE A 598 25.10 -13.78 -6.05
N ARG A 599 26.10 -14.61 -5.75
CA ARG A 599 27.39 -14.62 -6.46
C ARG A 599 27.24 -14.85 -7.95
N ASP A 600 26.27 -15.66 -8.36
CA ASP A 600 26.01 -15.99 -9.76
C ASP A 600 25.61 -14.78 -10.64
N LEU A 601 25.26 -13.65 -10.00
CA LEU A 601 24.97 -12.38 -10.66
C LEU A 601 26.20 -11.66 -11.18
N PHE A 602 27.37 -11.99 -10.64
CA PHE A 602 28.65 -11.38 -10.98
C PHE A 602 29.41 -12.27 -11.96
N GLU A 603 30.21 -11.65 -12.82
CA GLU A 603 31.07 -12.37 -13.75
C GLU A 603 32.16 -13.15 -13.02
N THR A 604 32.76 -12.53 -11.98
CA THR A 604 33.81 -13.15 -11.18
C THR A 604 33.48 -13.10 -9.68
N ASN A 605 34.11 -14.01 -8.93
CA ASN A 605 34.05 -13.99 -7.47
C ASN A 605 34.72 -12.75 -6.89
N SER A 606 35.75 -12.21 -7.57
CA SER A 606 36.44 -11.00 -7.15
C SER A 606 35.50 -9.79 -7.17
N GLY A 607 34.74 -9.60 -8.25
CA GLY A 607 33.74 -8.53 -8.33
C GLY A 607 32.66 -8.63 -7.25
N PHE A 608 32.21 -9.85 -6.94
CA PHE A 608 31.28 -10.07 -5.82
C PHE A 608 31.90 -9.72 -4.46
N GLU A 609 33.12 -10.20 -4.18
CA GLU A 609 33.79 -9.98 -2.89
C GLU A 609 34.18 -8.51 -2.66
N GLN A 610 34.36 -7.71 -3.73
CA GLN A 610 34.55 -6.26 -3.61
C GLN A 610 33.29 -5.52 -3.14
N VAL A 611 32.11 -6.02 -3.48
CA VAL A 611 30.82 -5.44 -3.07
C VAL A 611 30.30 -6.05 -1.76
N PHE A 612 30.62 -7.32 -1.53
CA PHE A 612 30.26 -8.11 -0.35
C PHE A 612 31.53 -8.63 0.36
N PRO A 613 32.29 -7.76 1.05
CA PRO A 613 33.54 -8.15 1.69
C PRO A 613 33.33 -9.16 2.83
N LYS A 614 34.31 -10.05 3.03
CA LYS A 614 34.28 -11.11 4.06
C LYS A 614 34.37 -10.56 5.49
N SER A 615 34.96 -9.39 5.66
CA SER A 615 34.99 -8.60 6.89
C SER A 615 34.39 -7.23 6.58
N SER A 616 33.16 -6.99 7.01
CA SER A 616 32.48 -5.72 6.77
C SER A 616 32.96 -4.66 7.76
N SER A 617 33.44 -3.51 7.26
CA SER A 617 33.49 -2.30 8.09
C SER A 617 32.07 -1.73 8.27
N PRO A 618 31.81 -0.90 9.30
CA PRO A 618 30.52 -0.22 9.46
C PRO A 618 30.10 0.64 8.25
N ASP A 619 31.04 1.07 7.40
CA ASP A 619 30.75 1.84 6.18
C ASP A 619 30.37 0.93 4.99
N ASP A 620 30.95 -0.27 4.87
CA ASP A 620 30.56 -1.26 3.84
C ASP A 620 29.10 -1.71 4.01
N ASP A 621 28.60 -1.68 5.25
CA ASP A 621 27.24 -2.05 5.62
C ASP A 621 26.16 -1.07 5.17
N ARG A 622 26.52 0.19 4.89
CA ARG A 622 25.55 1.27 4.61
C ARG A 622 24.93 1.20 3.22
N HIS A 623 25.57 0.52 2.27
CA HIS A 623 25.17 0.55 0.86
C HIS A 623 24.35 -0.67 0.45
N LEU A 624 24.49 -1.79 1.16
CA LEU A 624 23.81 -3.03 0.84
C LEU A 624 22.40 -3.07 1.44
N PRO A 625 21.36 -3.48 0.68
CA PRO A 625 20.00 -3.66 1.17
C PRO A 625 19.89 -4.99 1.94
N ARG A 626 20.71 -5.18 2.98
CA ARG A 626 20.89 -6.43 3.74
C ARG A 626 19.56 -7.06 4.14
N ARG A 627 18.65 -6.24 4.67
CA ARG A 627 17.30 -6.67 5.06
C ARG A 627 16.50 -7.26 3.90
N GLY A 628 16.49 -6.59 2.75
CA GLY A 628 15.76 -7.06 1.57
C GLY A 628 16.34 -8.35 0.98
N LEU A 629 17.67 -8.48 1.00
CA LEU A 629 18.34 -9.71 0.56
C LEU A 629 18.00 -10.88 1.50
N ARG A 630 18.02 -10.66 2.82
CA ARG A 630 17.56 -11.65 3.79
C ARG A 630 16.09 -12.01 3.59
N GLU A 631 15.22 -11.06 3.26
CA GLU A 631 13.80 -11.34 2.97
C GLU A 631 13.63 -12.23 1.73
N ILE A 632 14.42 -12.06 0.67
CA ILE A 632 14.42 -12.97 -0.49
C ILE A 632 14.76 -14.40 -0.05
N MET A 633 15.80 -14.54 0.77
CA MET A 633 16.22 -15.83 1.32
C MET A 633 15.19 -16.40 2.32
N ARG A 634 14.47 -15.53 3.05
CA ARG A 634 13.44 -15.92 4.02
C ARG A 634 12.31 -16.67 3.36
N TYR A 635 12.01 -16.35 2.11
CA TYR A 635 10.97 -17.03 1.36
C TYR A 635 11.48 -18.16 0.46
N GLY A 636 12.80 -18.40 0.38
CA GLY A 636 13.35 -19.34 -0.61
C GLY A 636 13.20 -18.85 -2.05
N HIS A 637 13.05 -17.53 -2.24
CA HIS A 637 12.65 -16.94 -3.51
C HIS A 637 13.82 -16.61 -4.44
N LEU A 638 15.05 -16.94 -4.07
CA LEU A 638 16.25 -16.63 -4.85
C LEU A 638 16.16 -17.18 -6.28
N GLN A 639 15.83 -18.48 -6.42
CA GLN A 639 15.74 -19.12 -7.74
C GLN A 639 14.61 -18.53 -8.60
N MET A 640 13.47 -18.19 -8.00
CA MET A 640 12.41 -17.48 -8.72
C MET A 640 12.93 -16.14 -9.26
N VAL A 641 13.58 -15.34 -8.41
CA VAL A 641 14.09 -14.02 -8.77
C VAL A 641 15.15 -14.15 -9.88
N MET A 642 16.06 -15.13 -9.75
CA MET A 642 17.10 -15.40 -10.75
C MET A 642 16.51 -15.70 -12.13
N GLY A 643 15.37 -16.39 -12.19
CA GLY A 643 14.65 -16.67 -13.43
C GLY A 643 14.18 -15.42 -14.20
N PHE A 644 14.16 -14.23 -13.59
CA PHE A 644 13.75 -12.98 -14.24
C PHE A 644 14.89 -12.05 -14.63
N LEU A 645 16.12 -12.39 -14.29
CA LEU A 645 17.24 -11.48 -14.48
C LEU A 645 17.65 -11.36 -15.95
N PRO A 646 18.22 -10.20 -16.34
CA PRO A 646 18.90 -10.07 -17.62
C PRO A 646 20.02 -11.09 -17.73
N LYS A 647 20.29 -11.59 -18.94
CA LYS A 647 21.39 -12.55 -19.19
C LYS A 647 22.77 -11.96 -18.89
N GLN A 648 22.90 -10.63 -18.95
CA GLN A 648 24.15 -9.94 -18.70
C GLN A 648 24.44 -9.91 -17.19
N LYS A 649 25.56 -10.50 -16.80
CA LYS A 649 26.12 -10.45 -15.45
C LYS A 649 26.70 -9.07 -15.14
N ILE A 650 26.97 -8.81 -13.87
CA ILE A 650 27.64 -7.59 -13.40
C ILE A 650 29.14 -7.80 -13.62
N SER A 651 29.76 -6.92 -14.41
CA SER A 651 31.18 -7.04 -14.75
C SER A 651 32.08 -6.39 -13.70
N ASP A 652 33.34 -6.82 -13.65
CA ASP A 652 34.33 -6.25 -12.73
C ASP A 652 34.62 -4.76 -13.05
N GLY A 653 34.52 -4.38 -14.33
CA GLY A 653 34.66 -2.99 -14.75
C GLY A 653 33.52 -2.09 -14.25
N GLU A 654 32.27 -2.58 -14.28
CA GLU A 654 31.11 -1.86 -13.72
C GLU A 654 31.28 -1.65 -12.20
N VAL A 655 31.78 -2.67 -11.49
CA VAL A 655 32.04 -2.60 -10.04
C VAL A 655 33.15 -1.58 -9.75
N ALA A 656 34.26 -1.63 -10.48
CA ALA A 656 35.39 -0.72 -10.28
C ALA A 656 34.98 0.75 -10.50
N GLU A 657 34.27 1.05 -11.59
CA GLU A 657 33.77 2.41 -11.89
C GLU A 657 32.82 2.90 -10.78
N TYR A 658 31.89 2.04 -10.34
CA TYR A 658 30.97 2.38 -9.25
C TYR A 658 31.71 2.71 -7.96
N LEU A 659 32.66 1.87 -7.53
CA LEU A 659 33.42 2.08 -6.32
C LEU A 659 34.31 3.33 -6.40
N GLU A 660 34.90 3.62 -7.56
CA GLU A 660 35.72 4.82 -7.76
C GLU A 660 34.89 6.11 -7.60
N THR A 661 33.67 6.16 -8.16
CA THR A 661 32.78 7.33 -8.00
C THR A 661 32.31 7.56 -6.56
N MET A 662 32.42 6.54 -5.70
CA MET A 662 32.11 6.59 -4.27
C MET A 662 33.30 7.04 -3.43
N ARG A 663 34.54 6.95 -3.93
CA ARG A 663 35.73 7.36 -3.17
C ARG A 663 35.75 8.87 -2.93
N ALA A 664 36.16 9.24 -1.73
CA ALA A 664 36.30 10.60 -1.29
C ALA A 664 37.55 11.25 -1.92
N SER A 665 37.41 11.78 -3.13
CA SER A 665 38.52 12.36 -3.91
C SER A 665 38.48 13.89 -3.98
N GLY A 666 37.45 14.53 -3.42
CA GLY A 666 37.27 15.99 -3.44
C GLY A 666 38.05 16.75 -2.36
N PRO A 667 38.23 18.07 -2.50
CA PRO A 667 39.02 18.91 -1.60
C PRO A 667 38.52 18.94 -0.13
N ASN A 668 37.28 18.51 0.12
CA ASN A 668 36.67 18.41 1.45
C ASN A 668 36.38 16.96 1.88
N GLY A 669 37.02 15.96 1.25
CA GLY A 669 36.72 14.54 1.49
C GLY A 669 35.34 14.10 0.94
N GLN A 670 34.80 14.82 -0.03
CA GLN A 670 33.53 14.49 -0.70
C GLN A 670 33.77 13.55 -1.89
N SER A 671 32.82 12.67 -2.15
CA SER A 671 32.81 11.84 -3.36
C SER A 671 32.41 12.64 -4.60
N GLU A 672 32.80 12.16 -5.79
CA GLU A 672 32.45 12.82 -7.05
C GLU A 672 30.92 12.96 -7.21
N ILE A 673 30.16 11.94 -6.79
CA ILE A 673 28.70 11.99 -6.84
C ILE A 673 28.10 13.03 -5.89
N ALA A 674 28.69 13.28 -4.72
CA ALA A 674 28.23 14.30 -3.79
C ALA A 674 28.41 15.71 -4.37
N ILE A 675 29.55 15.96 -5.04
CA ILE A 675 29.83 17.22 -5.75
C ILE A 675 28.77 17.46 -6.84
N HIS A 676 28.48 16.44 -7.66
CA HIS A 676 27.43 16.54 -8.67
C HIS A 676 26.06 16.82 -8.07
N GLN A 677 25.69 16.18 -6.97
CA GLN A 677 24.40 16.43 -6.30
C GLN A 677 24.28 17.87 -5.80
N ALA A 678 25.33 18.40 -5.16
CA ALA A 678 25.39 19.78 -4.69
C ALA A 678 25.24 20.78 -5.84
N GLN A 679 25.98 20.57 -6.94
CA GLN A 679 25.89 21.43 -8.12
C GLN A 679 24.48 21.42 -8.75
N ARG A 680 23.83 20.24 -8.84
CA ARG A 680 22.44 20.14 -9.32
C ARG A 680 21.48 20.92 -8.42
N GLU A 681 21.65 20.85 -7.11
CA GLU A 681 20.81 21.55 -6.14
C GLU A 681 20.98 23.07 -6.23
N GLU A 682 22.22 23.55 -6.37
CA GLU A 682 22.52 24.97 -6.59
C GLU A 682 21.87 25.50 -7.87
N LEU A 683 22.05 24.81 -8.99
CA LEU A 683 21.45 25.20 -10.28
C LEU A 683 19.91 25.18 -10.22
N HIS A 684 19.33 24.18 -9.55
CA HIS A 684 17.88 24.11 -9.36
C HIS A 684 17.37 25.23 -8.44
N GLU A 685 18.11 25.57 -7.38
CA GLU A 685 17.77 26.68 -6.50
C GLU A 685 17.87 28.02 -7.21
N LYS A 686 18.92 28.23 -8.01
CA LYS A 686 19.05 29.39 -8.90
C LYS A 686 17.85 29.51 -9.82
N TRP A 687 17.47 28.43 -10.51
CA TRP A 687 16.26 28.39 -11.34
C TRP A 687 14.97 28.68 -10.55
N SER A 688 14.85 28.15 -9.33
CA SER A 688 13.64 28.31 -8.51
C SER A 688 13.50 29.74 -7.95
N ARG A 689 14.61 30.40 -7.61
CA ARG A 689 14.64 31.76 -7.04
C ARG A 689 14.58 32.82 -8.13
N ALA A 690 15.20 32.56 -9.27
CA ALA A 690 15.28 33.50 -10.36
C ALA A 690 13.95 33.52 -11.13
N ARG A 691 12.99 34.29 -10.61
CA ARG A 691 11.89 34.83 -11.41
C ARG A 691 12.11 36.34 -11.57
N PRO A 692 12.29 36.86 -12.80
CA PRO A 692 12.08 36.20 -14.10
C PRO A 692 13.36 35.73 -14.84
N GLN A 693 14.57 35.89 -14.30
CA GLN A 693 15.81 35.52 -14.98
C GLN A 693 15.97 33.99 -15.00
N LEU A 694 15.85 33.35 -16.17
CA LEU A 694 16.08 31.91 -16.30
C LEU A 694 17.58 31.58 -16.34
N LEU A 695 17.94 30.31 -16.18
CA LEU A 695 19.33 29.85 -16.33
C LEU A 695 19.87 30.19 -17.74
N SER A 696 21.19 30.38 -17.85
CA SER A 696 21.87 30.55 -19.14
C SER A 696 21.98 29.23 -19.92
N GLY A 697 22.30 29.29 -21.21
CA GLY A 697 22.59 28.11 -22.03
C GLY A 697 23.64 27.17 -21.39
N ASP A 698 24.74 27.72 -20.89
CA ASP A 698 25.81 26.95 -20.24
C ASP A 698 25.35 26.31 -18.92
N GLU A 699 24.49 26.98 -18.18
CA GLU A 699 23.91 26.44 -16.94
C GLU A 699 22.91 25.31 -17.20
N TYR A 700 22.12 25.40 -18.29
CA TYR A 700 21.29 24.27 -18.73
C TYR A 700 22.13 23.08 -19.15
N ARG A 701 23.24 23.32 -19.85
CA ARG A 701 24.19 22.28 -20.23
C ARG A 701 24.79 21.61 -19.00
N ALA A 702 25.34 22.41 -18.07
CA ALA A 702 25.90 21.91 -16.81
C ALA A 702 24.88 21.12 -16.00
N TYR A 703 23.63 21.59 -15.91
CA TYR A 703 22.55 20.87 -15.25
C TYR A 703 22.31 19.49 -15.89
N CYS A 704 22.26 19.42 -17.22
CA CYS A 704 22.01 18.17 -17.95
C CYS A 704 23.19 17.19 -17.84
N GLU A 705 24.43 17.66 -17.92
CA GLU A 705 25.64 16.83 -17.77
C GLU A 705 25.72 16.22 -16.36
N VAL A 706 25.55 17.05 -15.33
CA VAL A 706 25.52 16.63 -13.93
C VAL A 706 24.37 15.66 -13.67
N LEU A 707 23.18 15.94 -14.19
CA LEU A 707 22.03 15.05 -14.06
C LEU A 707 22.33 13.68 -14.69
N THR A 708 22.90 13.63 -15.90
CA THR A 708 23.29 12.38 -16.56
C THR A 708 24.21 11.54 -15.71
N LYS A 709 25.26 12.14 -15.12
CA LYS A 709 26.18 11.44 -14.22
C LYS A 709 25.48 10.89 -12.97
N ILE A 710 24.62 11.70 -12.34
CA ILE A 710 23.83 11.27 -11.17
C ILE A 710 22.91 10.09 -11.50
N VAL A 711 22.25 10.12 -12.65
CA VAL A 711 21.31 9.07 -13.06
C VAL A 711 22.07 7.77 -13.36
N LYS A 712 23.17 7.84 -14.11
CA LYS A 712 24.03 6.67 -14.39
C LYS A 712 24.53 6.02 -13.11
N HIS A 713 25.08 6.83 -12.19
CA HIS A 713 25.54 6.33 -10.89
C HIS A 713 24.40 5.67 -10.10
N ARG A 714 23.21 6.26 -10.05
CA ARG A 714 22.06 5.68 -9.34
C ARG A 714 21.62 4.34 -9.95
N GLN A 715 21.60 4.24 -11.27
CA GLN A 715 21.26 3.00 -11.97
C GLN A 715 22.32 1.92 -11.72
N ALA A 716 23.61 2.26 -11.75
CA ALA A 716 24.71 1.37 -11.41
C ALA A 716 24.63 0.89 -9.94
N ALA A 717 24.48 1.82 -8.99
CA ALA A 717 24.34 1.51 -7.57
C ALA A 717 23.15 0.58 -7.29
N ALA A 718 22.01 0.82 -7.96
CA ALA A 718 20.83 -0.02 -7.80
C ALA A 718 21.05 -1.46 -8.33
N ARG A 719 21.84 -1.61 -9.40
CA ARG A 719 22.20 -2.91 -9.99
C ARG A 719 23.26 -3.63 -9.15
N ILE A 720 24.38 -2.97 -8.85
CA ILE A 720 25.55 -3.56 -8.19
C ILE A 720 25.25 -3.94 -6.74
N ASN A 721 24.61 -3.04 -5.98
CA ASN A 721 24.20 -3.33 -4.60
C ASN A 721 22.92 -4.18 -4.53
N LEU A 722 22.44 -4.72 -5.66
CA LEU A 722 21.26 -5.58 -5.75
C LEU A 722 19.94 -4.93 -5.24
N THR A 723 19.89 -3.60 -5.11
CA THR A 723 18.68 -2.88 -4.67
C THR A 723 17.54 -3.04 -5.66
N ALA A 724 17.85 -3.09 -6.96
CA ALA A 724 16.88 -3.37 -8.02
C ALA A 724 16.22 -4.75 -7.85
N ILE A 725 16.99 -5.75 -7.41
CA ILE A 725 16.49 -7.11 -7.17
C ILE A 725 15.56 -7.14 -5.95
N VAL A 726 15.95 -6.50 -4.86
CA VAL A 726 15.10 -6.34 -3.67
C VAL A 726 13.81 -5.62 -4.03
N HIS A 727 13.89 -4.54 -4.81
CA HIS A 727 12.71 -3.79 -5.23
C HIS A 727 11.78 -4.63 -6.11
N PHE A 728 12.34 -5.43 -7.03
CA PHE A 728 11.59 -6.35 -7.88
C PHE A 728 10.86 -7.41 -7.05
N HIS A 729 11.57 -8.07 -6.12
CA HIS A 729 10.96 -9.08 -5.24
C HIS A 729 9.83 -8.49 -4.40
N HIS A 730 10.06 -7.33 -3.77
CA HIS A 730 9.01 -6.64 -3.04
C HIS A 730 7.79 -6.37 -3.95
N GLN A 731 8.01 -5.88 -5.17
CA GLN A 731 6.94 -5.62 -6.12
C GLN A 731 6.15 -6.89 -6.47
N VAL A 732 6.82 -8.02 -6.73
CA VAL A 732 6.17 -9.33 -6.94
C VAL A 732 5.29 -9.70 -5.75
N MET A 733 5.83 -9.61 -4.53
CA MET A 733 5.10 -9.97 -3.31
C MET A 733 3.86 -9.09 -3.09
N THR A 734 3.97 -7.79 -3.32
CA THR A 734 2.83 -6.86 -3.19
C THR A 734 1.75 -7.16 -4.24
N LEU A 735 2.14 -7.44 -5.49
CA LEU A 735 1.19 -7.80 -6.55
C LEU A 735 0.47 -9.11 -6.24
N LEU A 736 1.21 -10.15 -5.84
CA LEU A 736 0.62 -11.43 -5.47
C LEU A 736 -0.29 -11.30 -4.25
N GLY A 737 0.12 -10.57 -3.22
CA GLY A 737 -0.72 -10.25 -2.06
C GLY A 737 -2.04 -9.59 -2.48
N ARG A 738 -1.99 -8.69 -3.46
CA ARG A 738 -3.19 -8.08 -4.02
C ARG A 738 -4.08 -9.06 -4.79
N LEU A 739 -3.53 -10.04 -5.49
CA LEU A 739 -4.33 -11.08 -6.15
C LEU A 739 -4.93 -12.05 -5.13
N ALA A 740 -4.20 -12.39 -4.07
CA ALA A 740 -4.71 -13.16 -2.94
C ALA A 740 -5.89 -12.45 -2.25
N ASP A 741 -5.84 -11.11 -2.10
CA ASP A 741 -6.99 -10.33 -1.60
C ASP A 741 -8.27 -10.60 -2.41
N PHE A 742 -8.18 -10.62 -3.75
CA PHE A 742 -9.34 -10.89 -4.60
C PHE A 742 -9.89 -12.29 -4.38
N SER A 743 -9.01 -13.29 -4.20
CA SER A 743 -9.45 -14.65 -3.87
C SER A 743 -10.28 -14.71 -2.59
N GLY A 744 -9.90 -13.92 -1.58
CA GLY A 744 -10.62 -13.78 -0.33
C GLY A 744 -11.90 -12.94 -0.44
N LEU A 745 -11.96 -11.96 -1.34
CA LEU A 745 -13.20 -11.23 -1.66
C LEU A 745 -14.23 -12.14 -2.34
N PHE A 746 -13.78 -13.03 -3.23
CA PHE A 746 -14.68 -14.00 -3.86
C PHE A 746 -15.24 -14.99 -2.84
N GLU A 747 -14.41 -15.51 -1.94
CA GLU A 747 -14.89 -16.41 -0.88
C GLU A 747 -15.93 -15.72 0.03
N ARG A 748 -15.74 -14.43 0.29
CA ARG A 748 -16.68 -13.59 1.05
C ARG A 748 -18.02 -13.49 0.34
N ASP A 749 -17.97 -13.11 -0.93
CA ASP A 749 -19.16 -12.87 -1.71
C ASP A 749 -19.91 -14.18 -1.96
N LEU A 750 -19.19 -15.30 -2.10
CA LEU A 750 -19.78 -16.63 -2.12
C LEU A 750 -20.50 -16.95 -0.81
N TYR A 751 -19.85 -16.75 0.34
CA TYR A 751 -20.46 -16.95 1.65
C TYR A 751 -21.74 -16.11 1.82
N PHE A 752 -21.69 -14.80 1.52
CA PHE A 752 -22.85 -13.94 1.62
C PHE A 752 -23.98 -14.35 0.66
N VAL A 753 -23.68 -14.68 -0.59
CA VAL A 753 -24.71 -15.16 -1.53
C VAL A 753 -25.34 -16.46 -1.01
N THR A 754 -24.56 -17.38 -0.45
CA THR A 754 -25.10 -18.58 0.20
C THR A 754 -26.07 -18.23 1.33
N LEU A 755 -25.72 -17.34 2.26
CA LEU A 755 -26.62 -16.93 3.33
C LEU A 755 -27.91 -16.31 2.79
N ALA A 756 -27.81 -15.46 1.77
CA ALA A 756 -28.96 -14.81 1.16
C ALA A 756 -29.92 -15.83 0.51
N ILE A 757 -29.38 -16.85 -0.16
CA ILE A 757 -30.16 -17.94 -0.74
C ILE A 757 -30.89 -18.72 0.36
N LEU A 758 -30.21 -19.08 1.46
CA LEU A 758 -30.85 -19.78 2.58
C LEU A 758 -32.02 -18.99 3.16
N TYR A 759 -31.80 -17.69 3.42
CA TYR A 759 -32.83 -16.81 3.93
C TYR A 759 -34.05 -16.72 3.00
N GLN A 760 -33.83 -16.60 1.69
CA GLN A 760 -34.91 -16.54 0.70
C GLN A 760 -35.74 -17.83 0.62
N TYR A 761 -35.13 -18.98 0.93
CA TYR A 761 -35.83 -20.25 1.02
C TYR A 761 -36.41 -20.53 2.42
N GLY A 762 -36.30 -19.60 3.37
CA GLY A 762 -36.75 -19.82 4.75
C GLY A 762 -35.93 -20.87 5.51
N LEU A 763 -34.69 -21.13 5.07
CA LEU A 763 -33.78 -22.09 5.67
C LEU A 763 -32.80 -21.38 6.59
N SER A 764 -32.53 -21.98 7.76
CA SER A 764 -31.37 -21.63 8.58
C SER A 764 -30.16 -22.50 8.18
N PRO A 765 -28.93 -22.11 8.55
CA PRO A 765 -27.74 -22.93 8.32
C PRO A 765 -27.87 -24.38 8.82
N GLN A 766 -28.44 -24.59 10.01
CA GLN A 766 -28.66 -25.92 10.60
C GLN A 766 -29.57 -26.81 9.75
N ARG A 767 -30.54 -26.21 9.05
CA ARG A 767 -31.46 -26.94 8.17
C ARG A 767 -30.87 -27.19 6.79
N ALA A 768 -29.81 -26.48 6.42
CA ALA A 768 -29.21 -26.55 5.08
C ALA A 768 -27.96 -27.43 5.00
N PHE A 769 -27.21 -27.57 6.10
CA PHE A 769 -25.94 -28.28 6.15
C PHE A 769 -25.98 -29.47 7.10
N GLU A 770 -25.25 -30.53 6.75
CA GLU A 770 -24.92 -31.62 7.68
C GLU A 770 -24.00 -31.08 8.80
N ASP A 771 -23.90 -31.76 9.94
CA ASP A 771 -23.09 -31.31 11.10
C ASP A 771 -21.65 -30.93 10.71
N LYS A 772 -21.03 -31.75 9.86
CA LYS A 772 -19.68 -31.49 9.33
C LYS A 772 -19.64 -30.24 8.45
N GLY A 773 -20.67 -30.05 7.61
CA GLY A 773 -20.82 -28.86 6.77
C GLY A 773 -21.05 -27.60 7.60
N LEU A 774 -21.83 -27.71 8.67
CA LEU A 774 -22.09 -26.63 9.60
C LEU A 774 -20.83 -26.23 10.36
N GLY A 775 -20.03 -27.20 10.81
CA GLY A 775 -18.69 -26.96 11.38
C GLY A 775 -17.80 -26.17 10.41
N TYR A 776 -17.73 -26.58 9.15
CA TYR A 776 -16.98 -25.84 8.13
C TYR A 776 -17.52 -24.42 7.88
N LEU A 777 -18.84 -24.21 7.94
CA LEU A 777 -19.42 -22.88 7.80
C LEU A 777 -19.04 -21.98 8.99
N LYS A 778 -19.05 -22.52 10.21
CA LYS A 778 -18.62 -21.84 11.45
C LYS A 778 -17.13 -21.48 11.42
N GLU A 779 -16.31 -22.32 10.80
CA GLU A 779 -14.89 -22.06 10.51
C GLU A 779 -14.71 -21.12 9.29
N GLY A 780 -15.79 -20.70 8.63
CA GLY A 780 -15.78 -19.84 7.44
C GLY A 780 -15.22 -20.50 6.17
N ARG A 781 -15.06 -21.83 6.18
CA ARG A 781 -14.59 -22.66 5.06
C ARG A 781 -15.74 -22.99 4.11
N ILE A 782 -16.29 -21.98 3.46
CA ILE A 782 -17.52 -22.09 2.65
C ILE A 782 -17.46 -23.17 1.56
N PHE A 783 -16.30 -23.38 0.91
CA PHE A 783 -16.16 -24.44 -0.09
C PHE A 783 -16.37 -25.84 0.49
N LYS A 784 -15.88 -26.08 1.72
CA LYS A 784 -16.06 -27.36 2.41
C LYS A 784 -17.48 -27.48 2.98
N ALA A 785 -18.08 -26.38 3.45
CA ALA A 785 -19.47 -26.37 3.86
C ALA A 785 -20.40 -26.78 2.70
N LEU A 786 -20.25 -26.19 1.51
CA LEU A 786 -21.09 -26.47 0.35
C LEU A 786 -20.96 -27.91 -0.21
N GLU A 787 -19.87 -28.63 0.09
CA GLU A 787 -19.73 -30.06 -0.21
C GLU A 787 -20.70 -30.92 0.63
N ASN A 788 -21.05 -30.46 1.84
CA ASN A 788 -21.81 -31.16 2.87
C ASN A 788 -23.20 -30.51 3.10
N LEU A 789 -23.86 -30.12 2.00
CA LEU A 789 -25.26 -29.69 2.01
C LEU A 789 -26.19 -30.90 2.15
N ILE A 790 -27.27 -30.74 2.93
CA ILE A 790 -28.32 -31.75 3.07
C ILE A 790 -28.95 -32.03 1.70
N SER A 791 -29.09 -33.32 1.35
CA SER A 791 -29.50 -33.80 0.03
C SER A 791 -30.79 -33.16 -0.50
N GLU A 792 -31.77 -32.91 0.37
CA GLU A 792 -33.07 -32.29 0.02
C GLU A 792 -32.91 -30.88 -0.59
N HIS A 793 -31.97 -30.09 -0.09
CA HIS A 793 -31.78 -28.68 -0.49
C HIS A 793 -30.60 -28.48 -1.44
N LYS A 794 -29.67 -29.45 -1.50
CA LYS A 794 -28.42 -29.39 -2.27
C LYS A 794 -28.65 -29.01 -3.74
N GLY A 795 -29.63 -29.61 -4.40
CA GLY A 795 -29.95 -29.32 -5.80
C GLY A 795 -30.37 -27.87 -6.02
N LYS A 796 -31.34 -27.40 -5.23
CA LYS A 796 -31.89 -26.03 -5.32
C LYS A 796 -30.82 -24.97 -5.07
N ILE A 797 -30.04 -25.12 -4.00
CA ILE A 797 -28.97 -24.19 -3.63
C ILE A 797 -27.89 -24.13 -4.72
N LYS A 798 -27.47 -25.29 -5.26
CA LYS A 798 -26.44 -25.31 -6.32
C LYS A 798 -26.91 -24.65 -7.62
N VAL A 799 -28.19 -24.78 -7.98
CA VAL A 799 -28.77 -24.11 -9.16
C VAL A 799 -28.73 -22.59 -9.00
N GLU A 800 -29.11 -22.06 -7.84
CA GLU A 800 -29.02 -20.62 -7.57
C GLU A 800 -27.57 -20.12 -7.58
N LEU A 801 -26.65 -20.85 -6.96
CA LEU A 801 -25.23 -20.48 -7.00
C LEU A 801 -24.67 -20.50 -8.43
N LYS A 802 -25.07 -21.46 -9.26
CA LYS A 802 -24.74 -21.48 -10.69
C LYS A 802 -25.34 -20.28 -11.44
N HIS A 803 -26.56 -19.87 -11.11
CA HIS A 803 -27.17 -18.68 -11.71
C HIS A 803 -26.34 -17.42 -11.44
N TYR A 804 -25.90 -17.21 -10.20
CA TYR A 804 -25.14 -16.02 -9.82
C TYR A 804 -23.67 -16.06 -10.26
N PHE A 805 -22.99 -17.19 -10.07
CA PHE A 805 -21.57 -17.32 -10.37
C PHE A 805 -21.28 -17.76 -11.81
N GLY A 806 -22.29 -18.20 -12.55
CA GLY A 806 -22.20 -18.60 -13.96
C GLY A 806 -21.92 -20.10 -14.17
N PRO A 807 -21.89 -20.56 -15.43
CA PRO A 807 -21.80 -21.99 -15.78
C PRO A 807 -20.48 -22.66 -15.34
N GLU A 808 -19.42 -21.89 -15.15
CA GLU A 808 -18.15 -22.36 -14.57
C GLU A 808 -18.28 -22.79 -13.09
N TRP A 809 -19.45 -22.60 -12.47
CA TRP A 809 -19.77 -23.19 -11.18
C TRP A 809 -19.77 -24.72 -11.24
N ASP A 810 -20.19 -25.30 -12.37
CA ASP A 810 -20.20 -26.75 -12.58
C ASP A 810 -18.79 -27.31 -12.74
N SER A 811 -17.87 -26.53 -13.33
CA SER A 811 -16.43 -26.79 -13.32
C SER A 811 -15.78 -26.31 -12.01
N TRP A 812 -16.43 -26.63 -10.89
CA TRP A 812 -16.08 -26.30 -9.51
C TRP A 812 -14.57 -26.30 -9.24
N ASP A 813 -13.84 -27.22 -9.86
CA ASP A 813 -12.39 -27.39 -9.75
C ASP A 813 -11.54 -26.26 -10.38
N GLY A 814 -12.01 -25.61 -11.44
CA GLY A 814 -11.25 -24.53 -12.10
C GLY A 814 -11.19 -23.24 -11.28
N ARG A 815 -12.33 -22.79 -10.75
CA ARG A 815 -12.41 -21.60 -9.88
C ARG A 815 -11.84 -21.87 -8.50
N ARG A 816 -12.16 -23.02 -7.90
CA ARG A 816 -11.55 -23.48 -6.65
C ARG A 816 -10.03 -23.60 -6.79
N GLY A 817 -9.55 -24.18 -7.90
CA GLY A 817 -8.14 -24.30 -8.22
C GLY A 817 -7.45 -22.94 -8.29
N THR A 818 -8.06 -21.97 -8.99
CA THR A 818 -7.54 -20.60 -9.06
C THR A 818 -7.53 -19.91 -7.70
N ARG A 819 -8.63 -19.97 -6.93
CA ARG A 819 -8.72 -19.42 -5.57
C ARG A 819 -7.64 -20.03 -4.67
N ASN A 820 -7.50 -21.35 -4.68
CA ASN A 820 -6.52 -22.04 -3.84
C ASN A 820 -5.10 -21.67 -4.25
N ARG A 821 -4.79 -21.62 -5.55
CA ARG A 821 -3.46 -21.21 -6.03
C ARG A 821 -3.13 -19.78 -5.62
N LEU A 822 -4.10 -18.86 -5.63
CA LEU A 822 -3.94 -17.47 -5.17
C LEU A 822 -3.77 -17.38 -3.65
N ALA A 823 -4.72 -17.93 -2.88
CA ALA A 823 -4.73 -17.86 -1.42
C ALA A 823 -3.49 -18.52 -0.80
N HIS A 824 -2.92 -19.51 -1.49
CA HIS A 824 -1.80 -20.31 -1.03
C HIS A 824 -0.50 -20.02 -1.80
N PHE A 825 -0.45 -18.93 -2.59
CA PHE A 825 0.72 -18.58 -3.40
C PHE A 825 1.36 -19.76 -4.16
N ASN A 826 0.55 -20.73 -4.62
CA ASN A 826 1.09 -21.94 -5.23
C ASN A 826 1.79 -21.67 -6.57
N MET A 827 1.63 -20.47 -7.14
CA MET A 827 2.35 -20.02 -8.32
C MET A 827 3.85 -19.79 -8.08
N LEU A 828 4.27 -19.69 -6.81
CA LEU A 828 5.67 -19.51 -6.44
C LEU A 828 6.43 -20.82 -6.24
N ARG A 829 5.75 -21.97 -6.41
CA ARG A 829 6.34 -23.29 -6.14
C ARG A 829 7.30 -23.69 -7.25
N SER A 830 8.37 -24.39 -6.87
CA SER A 830 9.52 -24.77 -7.71
C SER A 830 9.20 -25.64 -8.93
N HIS A 831 7.98 -26.14 -9.08
CA HIS A 831 7.52 -26.96 -10.21
C HIS A 831 6.55 -26.21 -11.13
N ALA A 832 6.22 -24.95 -10.81
CA ALA A 832 5.39 -24.13 -11.67
C ALA A 832 6.23 -23.62 -12.86
N PRO A 833 5.65 -23.53 -14.08
CA PRO A 833 6.27 -22.76 -15.15
C PRO A 833 6.57 -21.34 -14.66
N ARG A 834 7.60 -20.71 -15.23
CA ARG A 834 8.04 -19.35 -14.89
C ARG A 834 6.84 -18.44 -14.65
N LEU A 835 6.80 -17.78 -13.49
CA LEU A 835 5.68 -16.94 -13.05
C LEU A 835 5.30 -15.89 -14.12
N ASP A 836 4.10 -16.01 -14.70
CA ASP A 836 3.52 -14.97 -15.58
C ASP A 836 2.38 -14.23 -14.86
N MET A 837 2.66 -12.99 -14.48
CA MET A 837 1.69 -12.13 -13.80
C MET A 837 0.48 -11.78 -14.68
N THR A 838 0.63 -11.69 -16.01
CA THR A 838 -0.52 -11.41 -16.91
C THR A 838 -1.50 -12.59 -16.87
N GLU A 839 -1.00 -13.82 -16.87
CA GLU A 839 -1.83 -15.02 -16.72
C GLU A 839 -2.60 -15.02 -15.40
N TRP A 840 -1.93 -14.73 -14.28
CA TRP A 840 -2.57 -14.67 -12.96
C TRP A 840 -3.58 -13.52 -12.84
N VAL A 841 -3.34 -12.39 -13.48
CA VAL A 841 -4.32 -11.29 -13.59
C VAL A 841 -5.54 -11.76 -14.38
N ASN A 842 -5.38 -12.46 -15.50
CA ASN A 842 -6.49 -13.00 -16.29
C ASN A 842 -7.28 -14.07 -15.51
N SER A 843 -6.59 -14.99 -14.83
CA SER A 843 -7.21 -15.99 -13.94
C SER A 843 -8.00 -15.34 -12.82
N THR A 844 -7.48 -14.29 -12.21
CA THR A 844 -8.19 -13.52 -11.17
C THR A 844 -9.40 -12.76 -11.74
N ARG A 845 -9.29 -12.20 -12.95
CA ARG A 845 -10.42 -11.58 -13.66
C ARG A 845 -11.55 -12.57 -13.96
N ARG A 846 -11.21 -13.81 -14.32
CA ARG A 846 -12.18 -14.90 -14.51
C ARG A 846 -12.85 -15.27 -13.18
N LEU A 847 -12.07 -15.38 -12.10
CA LEU A 847 -12.59 -15.62 -10.75
C LEU A 847 -13.58 -14.52 -10.30
N MET A 848 -13.29 -13.26 -10.61
CA MET A 848 -14.15 -12.10 -10.28
C MET A 848 -15.25 -11.82 -11.33
N SER A 849 -15.46 -12.70 -12.31
CA SER A 849 -16.33 -12.38 -13.46
C SER A 849 -17.81 -12.19 -13.12
N TYR A 850 -18.25 -12.73 -11.97
CA TYR A 850 -19.60 -12.58 -11.43
C TYR A 850 -19.95 -11.12 -11.07
N ASP A 851 -18.95 -10.27 -10.76
CA ASP A 851 -19.13 -8.84 -10.55
C ASP A 851 -18.22 -8.04 -11.48
N ARG A 852 -18.85 -7.32 -12.42
CA ARG A 852 -18.16 -6.47 -13.40
C ARG A 852 -17.27 -5.42 -12.74
N LYS A 853 -17.63 -4.88 -11.58
CA LYS A 853 -16.83 -3.89 -10.85
C LYS A 853 -15.54 -4.55 -10.36
N LEU A 854 -15.63 -5.73 -9.74
CA LEU A 854 -14.47 -6.47 -9.25
C LEU A 854 -13.58 -6.96 -10.40
N LYS A 855 -14.15 -7.56 -11.47
CA LYS A 855 -13.42 -7.96 -12.68
C LYS A 855 -12.55 -6.84 -13.24
N ASN A 856 -13.10 -5.63 -13.37
CA ASN A 856 -12.35 -4.48 -13.88
C ASN A 856 -11.36 -3.91 -12.86
N ALA A 857 -11.69 -3.99 -11.57
CA ALA A 857 -10.81 -3.54 -10.50
C ALA A 857 -9.51 -4.35 -10.41
N VAL A 858 -9.50 -5.63 -10.82
CA VAL A 858 -8.28 -6.46 -10.84
C VAL A 858 -7.18 -5.77 -11.65
N SER A 859 -7.35 -5.61 -12.96
CA SER A 859 -6.34 -5.01 -13.83
C SER A 859 -6.06 -3.55 -13.51
N GLN A 860 -7.08 -2.80 -13.06
CA GLN A 860 -6.87 -1.42 -12.65
C GLN A 860 -5.96 -1.32 -11.42
N SER A 861 -6.18 -2.17 -10.42
CA SER A 861 -5.38 -2.17 -9.19
C SER A 861 -3.92 -2.48 -9.46
N ILE A 862 -3.63 -3.44 -10.36
CA ILE A 862 -2.26 -3.78 -10.76
C ILE A 862 -1.60 -2.59 -11.46
N ARG A 863 -2.26 -1.96 -12.45
CA ARG A 863 -1.70 -0.76 -13.11
C ARG A 863 -1.42 0.38 -12.14
N GLU A 864 -2.33 0.64 -11.20
CA GLU A 864 -2.14 1.69 -10.20
C GLU A 864 -0.98 1.38 -9.24
N MET A 865 -0.79 0.12 -8.86
CA MET A 865 0.34 -0.31 -8.03
C MET A 865 1.67 -0.17 -8.76
N MET A 866 1.74 -0.59 -10.03
CA MET A 866 2.93 -0.38 -10.86
C MET A 866 3.24 1.11 -11.01
N LYS A 867 2.22 1.94 -11.30
CA LYS A 867 2.39 3.39 -11.46
C LYS A 867 2.93 4.05 -10.18
N ARG A 868 2.47 3.63 -9.00
CA ARG A 868 2.98 4.14 -7.71
C ARG A 868 4.45 3.82 -7.48
N ASN A 869 4.93 2.73 -8.06
CA ASN A 869 6.33 2.34 -8.03
C ASN A 869 7.12 2.89 -9.23
N GLY A 870 6.59 3.86 -9.98
CA GLY A 870 7.30 4.46 -11.10
C GLY A 870 7.39 3.59 -12.36
N ILE A 871 6.51 2.60 -12.51
CA ILE A 871 6.42 1.75 -13.72
C ILE A 871 5.09 2.00 -14.43
N GLU A 872 5.16 2.28 -15.73
CA GLU A 872 3.98 2.35 -16.59
C GLU A 872 3.71 0.97 -17.20
N LEU A 873 2.49 0.48 -17.01
CA LEU A 873 2.03 -0.81 -17.52
C LEU A 873 0.77 -0.63 -18.36
N SER A 874 0.80 -1.16 -19.58
CA SER A 874 -0.34 -1.22 -20.46
C SER A 874 -0.54 -2.62 -21.03
N TRP A 875 -1.80 -2.96 -21.29
CA TRP A 875 -2.19 -4.21 -21.95
C TRP A 875 -3.05 -3.91 -23.16
N GLN A 876 -3.00 -4.81 -24.13
CA GLN A 876 -4.04 -4.93 -25.14
C GLN A 876 -5.13 -5.86 -24.59
N MET A 877 -6.37 -5.62 -25.03
CA MET A 877 -7.48 -6.52 -24.74
C MET A 877 -7.72 -7.34 -26.00
N ASP A 878 -7.63 -8.66 -25.90
CA ASP A 878 -8.11 -9.52 -26.97
C ASP A 878 -9.65 -9.43 -27.02
N THR A 879 -10.16 -8.87 -28.11
CA THR A 879 -11.59 -8.77 -28.39
C THR A 879 -12.10 -9.86 -29.33
N GLY A 880 -11.21 -10.70 -29.87
CA GLY A 880 -11.55 -11.82 -30.75
C GLY A 880 -11.92 -13.09 -30.00
N GLY A 881 -11.33 -13.34 -28.82
CA GLY A 881 -11.66 -14.49 -27.97
C GLY A 881 -12.92 -14.34 -27.11
N LYS A 882 -13.47 -15.47 -26.62
CA LYS A 882 -14.68 -15.51 -25.75
C LYS A 882 -14.48 -14.85 -24.37
N ASN A 883 -13.24 -14.70 -23.88
CA ASN A 883 -12.95 -14.38 -22.48
C ASN A 883 -12.49 -12.94 -22.20
N HIS A 884 -12.25 -12.11 -23.22
CA HIS A 884 -11.70 -10.75 -23.07
C HIS A 884 -10.44 -10.72 -22.20
N GLU A 885 -9.42 -11.43 -22.67
CA GLU A 885 -8.15 -11.61 -21.95
C GLU A 885 -7.19 -10.46 -22.24
N LEU A 886 -6.38 -10.15 -21.25
CA LEU A 886 -5.29 -9.19 -21.39
C LEU A 886 -4.12 -9.87 -22.08
N THR A 887 -3.58 -9.23 -23.11
CA THR A 887 -2.46 -9.71 -23.90
C THR A 887 -1.46 -8.59 -24.13
N SER A 888 -0.26 -8.94 -24.64
CA SER A 888 0.74 -7.97 -25.08
C SER A 888 1.07 -6.90 -24.03
N ALA A 889 1.50 -7.34 -22.84
CA ALA A 889 1.92 -6.41 -21.79
C ALA A 889 3.10 -5.56 -22.28
N VAL A 890 2.98 -4.24 -22.14
CA VAL A 890 4.01 -3.26 -22.46
C VAL A 890 4.37 -2.49 -21.20
N VAL A 891 5.66 -2.49 -20.88
CA VAL A 891 6.21 -1.92 -19.65
C VAL A 891 7.26 -0.86 -19.97
N SER A 892 7.17 0.30 -19.32
CA SER A 892 8.20 1.36 -19.37
C SER A 892 8.44 1.97 -18.00
N SER A 893 9.59 2.62 -17.81
CA SER A 893 9.81 3.47 -16.64
C SER A 893 8.98 4.75 -16.77
N ALA A 894 8.35 5.18 -15.68
CA ALA A 894 7.88 6.55 -15.58
C ALA A 894 9.08 7.50 -15.52
N SER A 895 8.88 8.72 -16.00
CA SER A 895 9.94 9.75 -16.03
C SER A 895 9.60 10.94 -15.13
N VAL A 896 10.61 11.49 -14.47
CA VAL A 896 10.57 12.78 -13.79
C VAL A 896 10.85 13.87 -14.80
N VAL A 897 10.06 14.95 -14.74
CA VAL A 897 10.24 16.13 -15.60
C VAL A 897 10.94 17.21 -14.79
N HIS A 898 12.09 17.68 -15.28
CA HIS A 898 12.93 18.66 -14.58
C HIS A 898 12.61 20.09 -15.01
N LEU A 899 13.00 21.05 -14.16
CA LEU A 899 12.95 22.50 -14.43
C LEU A 899 11.61 22.98 -15.00
N GLY A 900 10.49 22.48 -14.46
CA GLY A 900 9.15 22.88 -14.89
C GLY A 900 8.75 22.44 -16.31
N GLY A 901 9.48 21.50 -16.92
CA GLY A 901 9.18 21.00 -18.26
C GLY A 901 9.74 21.84 -19.40
N ILE A 902 10.82 22.58 -19.14
CA ILE A 902 11.62 23.24 -20.17
C ILE A 902 12.03 22.23 -21.24
N ARG A 903 11.97 22.67 -22.50
CA ARG A 903 12.30 21.84 -23.66
C ARG A 903 13.61 22.28 -24.29
N LEU A 904 14.54 21.34 -24.36
CA LEU A 904 15.78 21.45 -25.13
C LEU A 904 15.47 21.52 -26.62
N VAL A 905 16.24 22.30 -27.35
CA VAL A 905 16.16 22.48 -28.81
C VAL A 905 17.28 21.69 -29.47
N GLU A 906 16.95 20.76 -30.36
CA GLU A 906 17.94 19.99 -31.14
C GLU A 906 18.33 20.73 -32.43
N PHE A 907 19.59 20.60 -32.87
CA PHE A 907 20.01 21.02 -34.21
C PHE A 907 19.28 20.16 -35.25
N SER A 908 18.46 20.76 -36.13
CA SER A 908 17.75 20.03 -37.18
C SER A 908 18.64 19.85 -38.41
N GLY A 909 19.09 18.63 -38.69
CA GLY A 909 19.78 18.28 -39.94
C GLY A 909 18.89 18.19 -41.19
N SER A 910 17.66 18.74 -41.18
CA SER A 910 16.71 18.64 -42.30
C SER A 910 15.96 19.96 -42.50
N ALA A 911 15.81 20.37 -43.76
CA ALA A 911 15.15 21.59 -44.23
C ALA A 911 13.64 21.70 -43.90
N SER A 912 13.07 20.80 -43.09
CA SER A 912 11.72 20.96 -42.56
C SER A 912 11.76 21.85 -41.31
N ASN A 913 11.14 23.03 -41.41
CA ASN A 913 11.16 24.17 -40.50
C ASN A 913 10.57 23.96 -39.07
N SER A 914 10.68 22.77 -38.47
CA SER A 914 10.26 22.51 -37.10
C SER A 914 11.39 21.96 -36.24
N ASN A 915 12.03 22.81 -35.44
CA ASN A 915 13.01 22.37 -34.44
C ASN A 915 12.35 21.34 -33.51
N LYS A 916 12.88 20.12 -33.51
CA LYS A 916 12.47 19.07 -32.57
C LYS A 916 12.83 19.54 -31.17
N THR A 917 11.86 19.50 -30.25
CA THR A 917 12.08 19.95 -28.88
C THR A 917 11.61 18.91 -27.89
N GLN A 918 12.46 18.63 -26.90
CA GLN A 918 12.24 17.57 -25.92
C GLN A 918 12.41 18.07 -24.50
N ALA A 919 11.55 17.63 -23.58
CA ALA A 919 11.67 18.01 -22.17
C ALA A 919 12.90 17.36 -21.53
N ILE A 920 13.48 17.99 -20.51
CA ILE A 920 14.52 17.36 -19.69
C ILE A 920 13.83 16.31 -18.80
N THR A 921 14.12 15.03 -19.03
CA THR A 921 13.48 13.92 -18.33
C THR A 921 14.49 12.91 -17.82
N GLU A 922 14.26 12.43 -16.61
CA GLU A 922 15.02 11.34 -15.98
C GLU A 922 14.09 10.13 -15.80
N ALA A 923 14.52 8.94 -16.23
CA ALA A 923 13.81 7.71 -15.92
C ALA A 923 13.97 7.33 -14.44
N LEU A 924 12.87 6.98 -13.76
CA LEU A 924 12.92 6.53 -12.37
C LEU A 924 13.66 5.20 -12.19
N HIS A 925 13.65 4.33 -13.20
CA HIS A 925 14.29 3.03 -13.19
C HIS A 925 15.15 2.81 -14.43
N GLY A 926 16.28 2.15 -14.26
CA GLY A 926 17.15 1.75 -15.37
C GLY A 926 16.55 0.61 -16.20
N THR A 927 17.02 0.48 -17.45
CA THR A 927 16.57 -0.53 -18.41
C THR A 927 16.60 -1.97 -17.87
N PRO A 928 17.65 -2.44 -17.16
CA PRO A 928 17.68 -3.81 -16.63
C PRO A 928 16.50 -4.13 -15.71
N TYR A 929 16.12 -3.20 -14.85
CA TYR A 929 14.97 -3.36 -13.96
C TYR A 929 13.65 -3.43 -14.74
N VAL A 930 13.46 -2.54 -15.71
CA VAL A 930 12.25 -2.51 -16.56
C VAL A 930 12.12 -3.81 -17.37
N GLN A 931 13.24 -4.40 -17.82
CA GLN A 931 13.27 -5.70 -18.49
C GLN A 931 12.84 -6.84 -17.56
N MET A 932 13.31 -6.88 -16.31
CA MET A 932 12.86 -7.87 -15.32
C MET A 932 11.35 -7.79 -15.12
N VAL A 933 10.82 -6.56 -14.97
CA VAL A 933 9.38 -6.34 -14.81
C VAL A 933 8.62 -6.72 -16.09
N ALA A 934 9.10 -6.40 -17.29
CA ALA A 934 8.46 -6.84 -18.53
C ALA A 934 8.37 -8.36 -18.61
N ALA A 935 9.46 -9.05 -18.26
CA ALA A 935 9.51 -10.51 -18.27
C ALA A 935 8.56 -11.15 -17.24
N LEU A 936 8.35 -10.52 -16.07
CA LEU A 936 7.34 -10.94 -15.10
C LEU A 936 5.91 -10.96 -15.67
N PHE A 937 5.60 -10.08 -16.62
CA PHE A 937 4.28 -9.99 -17.24
C PHE A 937 4.19 -10.75 -18.59
N GLY A 938 5.20 -11.54 -18.94
CA GLY A 938 5.29 -12.18 -20.27
C GLY A 938 5.29 -11.15 -21.41
N GLY A 939 5.74 -9.92 -21.11
CA GLY A 939 5.59 -8.74 -21.96
C GLY A 939 6.90 -8.25 -22.55
N LYS A 940 6.84 -7.05 -23.15
CA LYS A 940 7.99 -6.37 -23.73
C LYS A 940 8.20 -4.99 -23.12
N THR A 941 9.46 -4.55 -23.12
CA THR A 941 9.82 -3.19 -22.73
C THR A 941 9.48 -2.21 -23.84
N GLN A 942 8.93 -1.05 -23.48
CA GLN A 942 8.83 0.11 -24.35
C GLN A 942 9.97 1.08 -24.04
N GLN A 943 10.57 1.64 -25.09
CA GLN A 943 11.58 2.69 -24.94
C GLN A 943 10.96 3.90 -24.25
N PHE A 944 11.70 4.48 -23.31
CA PHE A 944 11.29 5.64 -22.52
C PHE A 944 12.33 6.77 -22.67
N ASP A 945 11.86 8.01 -22.50
CA ASP A 945 12.71 9.19 -22.60
C ASP A 945 13.54 9.32 -21.31
N ASP A 946 14.86 9.26 -21.45
CA ASP A 946 15.84 9.46 -20.38
C ASP A 946 16.98 10.36 -20.87
N ILE A 947 17.52 11.18 -19.98
CA ILE A 947 18.63 12.10 -20.30
C ILE A 947 19.93 11.35 -20.59
N THR A 948 20.11 10.17 -19.99
CA THR A 948 21.32 9.35 -20.12
C THR A 948 21.57 8.80 -21.53
N GLY A 949 20.49 8.62 -22.31
CA GLY A 949 20.55 8.16 -23.70
C GLY A 949 20.62 9.29 -24.73
N ARG A 950 20.76 10.54 -24.31
CA ARG A 950 20.78 11.70 -25.21
C ARG A 950 22.19 12.12 -25.55
N ASP A 951 22.37 12.47 -26.81
CA ASP A 951 23.55 13.17 -27.26
C ASP A 951 23.40 14.67 -26.97
N LEU A 952 24.00 15.11 -25.86
CA LEU A 952 23.99 16.51 -25.44
C LEU A 952 24.75 17.44 -26.40
N SER A 953 25.60 16.89 -27.29
CA SER A 953 26.32 17.69 -28.30
C SER A 953 25.40 18.22 -29.40
N ASN A 954 24.25 17.57 -29.63
CA ASN A 954 23.26 17.95 -30.64
C ASN A 954 22.22 18.98 -30.16
N ILE A 955 22.43 19.58 -28.98
CA ILE A 955 21.52 20.56 -28.39
C ILE A 955 22.00 21.99 -28.67
N ASP A 956 21.10 22.80 -29.22
CA ASP A 956 21.28 24.25 -29.34
C ASP A 956 20.89 24.92 -28.02
N TRP A 957 21.88 25.13 -27.16
CA TRP A 957 21.72 25.73 -25.84
C TRP A 957 21.25 27.19 -25.89
N GLN A 958 21.65 27.95 -26.92
CA GLN A 958 21.23 29.35 -27.09
C GLN A 958 19.75 29.43 -27.49
N SER A 959 19.31 28.59 -28.43
CA SER A 959 17.90 28.49 -28.79
C SER A 959 17.04 27.94 -27.65
N THR A 960 17.60 27.05 -26.83
CA THR A 960 16.94 26.53 -25.62
C THR A 960 16.71 27.66 -24.61
N GLU A 961 17.71 28.48 -24.34
CA GLU A 961 17.62 29.64 -23.45
C GLU A 961 16.55 30.64 -23.96
N ARG A 962 16.64 31.06 -25.23
CA ARG A 962 15.66 31.98 -25.85
C ARG A 962 14.24 31.44 -25.77
N LYS A 963 14.06 30.13 -26.01
CA LYS A 963 12.73 29.49 -25.95
C LYS A 963 12.23 29.38 -24.52
N ALA A 964 13.10 29.12 -23.54
CA ALA A 964 12.74 29.12 -22.12
C ALA A 964 12.29 30.53 -21.70
N GLN A 965 13.01 31.59 -22.10
CA GLN A 965 12.62 32.99 -21.85
C GLN A 965 11.24 33.31 -22.45
N ASN A 966 10.99 32.89 -23.69
CA ASN A 966 9.71 33.10 -24.36
C ASN A 966 8.54 32.30 -23.76
N THR A 967 8.80 31.12 -23.19
CA THR A 967 7.77 30.26 -22.57
C THR A 967 7.55 30.54 -21.08
N GLY A 968 8.55 31.11 -20.40
CA GLY A 968 8.52 31.51 -18.98
C GLY A 968 7.42 32.52 -18.65
N GLY A 969 6.97 33.32 -19.62
CA GLY A 969 5.85 34.26 -19.47
C GLY A 969 4.45 33.63 -19.44
N ARG A 970 4.29 32.35 -19.84
CA ARG A 970 2.97 31.68 -19.91
C ARG A 970 2.91 30.28 -19.27
N GLY A 971 4.05 29.59 -19.08
CA GLY A 971 4.09 28.18 -18.69
C GLY A 971 4.24 27.88 -17.19
N ALA A 972 4.64 28.85 -16.36
CA ALA A 972 4.93 28.61 -14.94
C ALA A 972 3.66 28.49 -14.04
N MET A 973 2.46 28.59 -14.60
CA MET A 973 1.20 28.31 -13.91
C MET A 973 0.72 26.91 -14.27
N GLY A 974 0.87 26.00 -13.32
CA GLY A 974 0.09 24.76 -13.29
C GLY A 974 -1.38 25.08 -13.56
N THR A 975 -1.99 24.31 -14.44
CA THR A 975 -3.35 24.47 -14.94
C THR A 975 -4.40 24.22 -13.86
N LEU A 976 -4.61 25.21 -12.98
CA LEU A 976 -5.87 25.40 -12.27
C LEU A 976 -6.72 26.40 -13.07
N ARG A 977 -7.33 25.93 -14.16
CA ARG A 977 -8.53 26.60 -14.71
C ARG A 977 -9.75 25.97 -14.04
N PRO A 978 -10.43 26.64 -13.09
CA PRO A 978 -11.78 26.24 -12.74
C PRO A 978 -12.65 26.46 -13.97
N ARG A 979 -13.31 25.40 -14.44
CA ARG A 979 -14.41 25.54 -15.41
C ARG A 979 -15.52 26.34 -14.73
N ARG A 980 -16.13 27.26 -15.48
CA ARG A 980 -17.41 27.91 -15.15
C ARG A 980 -18.39 26.83 -14.71
N GLU A 981 -18.74 26.82 -13.42
CA GLU A 981 -19.92 26.14 -12.92
C GLU A 981 -21.13 27.03 -13.21
N GLU A 982 -22.08 26.44 -13.88
CA GLU A 982 -23.38 27.00 -14.22
C GLU A 982 -24.21 27.03 -12.92
N LYS A 983 -24.82 28.19 -12.65
CA LYS A 983 -25.66 28.47 -11.48
C LYS A 983 -26.63 27.32 -11.17
N VAL A 984 -26.59 26.80 -9.94
CA VAL A 984 -27.76 26.19 -9.30
C VAL A 984 -28.24 27.15 -8.21
N ARG A 985 -29.31 27.87 -8.52
CA ARG A 985 -30.24 28.46 -7.55
C ARG A 985 -31.32 27.40 -7.26
N ARG A 986 -31.92 27.51 -6.06
CA ARG A 986 -33.10 26.84 -5.46
C ARG A 986 -32.70 25.81 -4.41
N GLU A 987 -33.00 26.11 -3.14
CA GLU A 987 -34.31 25.90 -2.47
C GLU A 987 -34.66 24.42 -2.40
#